data_AF-A0A1B1M0N0-F1
#
_entry.id   AF-A0A1B1M0N0-F1
#
_cell.length_a   1.000
_cell.length_b   1.000
_cell.length_c   1.000
_cell.angle_alpha   90.00
_cell.angle_beta   90.00
_cell.angle_gamma   90.00
#
_symmetry.space_group_name_H-M   'P 1'
#
loop_
_entity.id
_entity.type
_entity.pdbx_description
1 polymer ?
#
loop_
_entity_poly.entity_id
_entity_poly.type
_entity_poly.pdbx_seq_one_letter_code
_entity_poly.pdbx_strand_id
1 'polypeptide(L)'
;MSGTAKSCESVKEYFSTAKIGSPHIVPAQAIHDPEMEVCYKGNREPSRTSCCSRKMERRYHQAAEKDFYEVIRSTSSYLKNLLSVNAAQYKEQYLTLIQVAENNTETLFAESHKIPLAERRSLLENLFLDLQAYVQRREVNLHESVASFFDDLFPLVFHNILNDPTATSLSEDYKECLTEIRQNLSPQPFGEVPRRLAHQLSKALLTAKTFLESLSLGIEAINTTDHITLEPQCTRALTRLRYCSHCDGFIEARPCRNFCYNVMRGCLAAVGQIDRHWNEFVDSIKALTMNMRGYYSMENVLNSLHTRISEAVLHALETGHKYYAQIVDKCGHPKRADSSQAQVVIPTPRSDTDKDTKESLNYEDSSSEDGKSQNMYSRIETFMRSLMASKGFYHSLADTMCSAEKFATGLDQDRCWNGETQAKYNKSLVDVDLAAQMEFNPEMKVGEKESTAITTLIDKLIHVKKKFWFQLLTSKMHNEGMQADEWPKRDPYELHYGGSEGSGGHNPYPYPNYYGQMDDDEDYFSGYNAPRDRYRAPESDDVYVGKTYIDVGSGRGPWDNQDPSSGEKPPYVGPAKGGVNERPSYNTDDPEDIGFEDPTPPPVSSGGRQPEKAGSKAPSIRPSLILFSWISLLSLCLWFNG
;
A
#
# COMPACT_ATOMS: atom_id res chain seq x y z
N MET A 1 -15.17 50.52 45.03
CA MET A 1 -13.80 49.98 44.87
C MET A 1 -13.67 49.57 43.41
N SER A 2 -12.94 50.36 42.62
CA SER A 2 -12.76 50.14 41.17
C SER A 2 -11.79 48.98 40.98
N GLY A 3 -12.27 47.82 40.52
CA GLY A 3 -11.40 46.70 40.21
C GLY A 3 -10.50 47.07 39.03
N THR A 4 -9.19 47.05 39.24
CA THR A 4 -8.20 47.25 38.17
C THR A 4 -8.44 46.22 37.07
N ALA A 5 -8.77 46.68 35.86
CA ALA A 5 -8.99 45.83 34.70
C ALA A 5 -7.71 45.02 34.41
N LYS A 6 -7.86 43.70 34.18
CA LYS A 6 -6.74 42.81 33.86
C LYS A 6 -6.09 43.24 32.54
N SER A 7 -4.76 43.37 32.54
CA SER A 7 -3.97 43.66 31.32
C SER A 7 -3.93 42.43 30.41
N CYS A 8 -3.92 42.67 29.09
CA CYS A 8 -3.89 41.64 28.05
C CYS A 8 -2.57 41.61 27.26
N GLU A 9 -1.50 42.23 27.79
CA GLU A 9 -0.22 42.37 27.08
C GLU A 9 0.42 41.03 26.74
N SER A 10 0.41 40.06 27.68
CA SER A 10 0.96 38.71 27.44
C SER A 10 0.21 37.96 26.33
N VAL A 11 -1.12 38.13 26.26
CA VAL A 11 -1.94 37.56 25.20
C VAL A 11 -1.59 38.19 23.85
N LYS A 12 -1.39 39.52 23.82
CA LYS A 12 -1.00 40.25 22.62
C LYS A 12 0.38 39.84 22.09
N GLU A 13 1.35 39.70 22.99
CA GLU A 13 2.69 39.23 22.66
C GLU A 13 2.67 37.82 22.05
N TYR A 14 1.97 36.88 22.69
CA TYR A 14 1.82 35.52 22.17
C TYR A 14 1.09 35.51 20.82
N PHE A 15 -0.04 36.22 20.70
CA PHE A 15 -0.86 36.26 19.49
C PHE A 15 -0.06 36.76 18.27
N SER A 16 0.83 37.73 18.50
CA SER A 16 1.75 38.25 17.49
C SER A 16 2.88 37.26 17.17
N THR A 17 3.55 36.75 18.21
CA THR A 17 4.74 35.88 18.06
C THR A 17 4.39 34.54 17.41
N ALA A 18 3.24 33.97 17.77
CA ALA A 18 2.70 32.75 17.18
C ALA A 18 2.08 32.97 15.79
N LYS A 19 2.07 34.22 15.27
CA LYS A 19 1.53 34.61 13.96
C LYS A 19 0.05 34.19 13.78
N ILE A 20 -0.75 34.27 14.84
CA ILE A 20 -2.17 33.91 14.80
C ILE A 20 -2.99 35.02 14.13
N GLY A 21 -2.59 36.27 14.32
CA GLY A 21 -3.19 37.42 13.66
C GLY A 21 -2.51 38.74 14.02
N SER A 22 -3.11 39.84 13.57
CA SER A 22 -2.58 41.18 13.84
C SER A 22 -2.67 41.52 15.34
N PRO A 23 -1.62 42.03 15.99
CA PRO A 23 -1.67 42.43 17.40
C PRO A 23 -2.64 43.59 17.67
N HIS A 24 -3.05 44.33 16.64
CA HIS A 24 -3.97 45.48 16.78
C HIS A 24 -5.40 45.06 17.12
N ILE A 25 -5.80 43.82 16.86
CA ILE A 25 -7.14 43.33 17.21
C ILE A 25 -7.22 42.82 18.66
N VAL A 26 -6.08 42.78 19.35
CA VAL A 26 -6.00 42.37 20.76
C VAL A 26 -6.30 43.56 21.65
N PRO A 27 -7.32 43.49 22.52
CA PRO A 27 -7.62 44.54 23.48
C PRO A 27 -6.43 44.81 24.40
N ALA A 28 -6.22 46.07 24.81
CA ALA A 28 -5.18 46.41 25.80
C ALA A 28 -5.52 45.92 27.23
N GLN A 29 -6.81 45.89 27.55
CA GLN A 29 -7.38 45.42 28.82
C GLN A 29 -8.58 44.52 28.53
N ALA A 30 -8.95 43.68 29.50
CA ALA A 30 -10.08 42.77 29.35
C ALA A 30 -11.38 43.52 29.03
N ILE A 31 -12.08 43.09 27.98
CA ILE A 31 -13.34 43.69 27.50
C ILE A 31 -14.48 42.67 27.55
N HIS A 32 -15.71 43.18 27.59
CA HIS A 32 -16.88 42.37 27.29
C HIS A 32 -17.20 42.48 25.78
N ASP A 33 -17.27 41.34 25.11
CA ASP A 33 -17.75 41.24 23.72
C ASP A 33 -19.00 40.32 23.69
N PRO A 34 -20.17 40.84 23.28
CA PRO A 34 -21.43 40.08 23.25
C PRO A 34 -21.48 39.03 22.14
N GLU A 35 -20.61 39.13 21.12
CA GLU A 35 -20.57 38.21 19.98
C GLU A 35 -19.68 36.97 20.22
N MET A 36 -19.05 36.86 21.39
CA MET A 36 -18.27 35.69 21.79
C MET A 36 -19.14 34.44 21.89
N GLU A 37 -18.67 33.32 21.33
CA GLU A 37 -19.47 32.09 21.24
C GLU A 37 -18.81 30.82 21.77
N VAL A 38 -17.49 30.72 21.79
CA VAL A 38 -16.76 29.47 22.09
C VAL A 38 -16.09 29.54 23.45
N CYS A 39 -15.26 30.54 23.69
CA CYS A 39 -14.54 30.65 24.96
C CYS A 39 -15.46 31.02 26.13
N TYR A 40 -16.49 31.81 25.85
CA TYR A 40 -17.64 32.04 26.72
C TYR A 40 -18.84 32.50 25.88
N LYS A 41 -20.04 32.58 26.47
CA LYS A 41 -21.24 33.03 25.76
C LYS A 41 -21.51 34.50 26.04
N GLY A 42 -20.99 35.39 25.19
CA GLY A 42 -21.06 36.84 25.40
C GLY A 42 -22.47 37.35 25.69
N ASN A 43 -23.43 36.97 24.85
CA ASN A 43 -24.84 37.33 25.00
C ASN A 43 -25.54 36.78 26.27
N ARG A 44 -24.98 35.76 26.94
CA ARG A 44 -25.54 35.15 28.16
C ARG A 44 -24.78 35.55 29.43
N GLU A 45 -23.56 36.09 29.27
CA GLU A 45 -22.65 36.42 30.37
C GLU A 45 -22.21 37.90 30.29
N PRO A 46 -23.12 38.88 30.50
CA PRO A 46 -22.86 40.31 30.28
C PRO A 46 -21.83 40.93 31.23
N SER A 47 -21.54 40.27 32.35
CA SER A 47 -20.51 40.67 33.32
C SER A 47 -19.14 40.07 33.04
N ARG A 48 -19.03 39.11 32.12
CA ARG A 48 -17.77 38.43 31.81
C ARG A 48 -16.92 39.28 30.88
N THR A 49 -15.68 39.51 31.29
CA THR A 49 -14.66 40.21 30.50
C THR A 49 -13.50 39.28 30.19
N SER A 50 -12.88 39.44 29.02
CA SER A 50 -11.77 38.62 28.55
C SER A 50 -10.80 39.42 27.70
N CYS A 51 -9.61 38.88 27.47
CA CYS A 51 -8.62 39.42 26.53
C CYS A 51 -8.90 39.09 25.06
N CYS A 52 -10.08 38.56 24.74
CA CYS A 52 -10.49 38.18 23.41
C CYS A 52 -11.72 38.95 22.94
N SER A 53 -11.74 39.23 21.64
CA SER A 53 -12.92 39.64 20.89
C SER A 53 -13.36 38.52 19.94
N ARG A 54 -14.56 38.64 19.36
CA ARG A 54 -15.05 37.71 18.33
C ARG A 54 -14.10 37.59 17.14
N LYS A 55 -13.42 38.68 16.77
CA LYS A 55 -12.40 38.68 15.71
C LYS A 55 -11.18 37.83 16.09
N MET A 56 -10.74 37.89 17.36
CA MET A 56 -9.68 37.01 17.85
C MET A 56 -10.12 35.55 17.91
N GLU A 57 -11.34 35.28 18.40
CA GLU A 57 -11.89 33.92 18.49
C GLU A 57 -11.91 33.23 17.11
N ARG A 58 -12.30 33.96 16.05
CA ARG A 58 -12.23 33.44 14.66
C ARG A 58 -10.81 33.12 14.20
N ARG A 59 -9.80 33.88 14.63
CA ARG A 59 -8.39 33.57 14.33
C ARG A 59 -7.90 32.35 15.10
N TYR A 60 -8.33 32.20 16.36
CA TYR A 60 -8.05 31.00 17.15
C TYR A 60 -8.72 29.75 16.58
N HIS A 61 -9.89 29.85 15.94
CA HIS A 61 -10.47 28.72 15.20
C HIS A 61 -9.51 28.21 14.12
N GLN A 62 -9.04 29.12 13.25
CA GLN A 62 -8.12 28.78 12.16
C GLN A 62 -6.80 28.21 12.69
N ALA A 63 -6.28 28.77 13.77
CA ALA A 63 -5.07 28.27 14.42
C ALA A 63 -5.28 26.87 15.03
N ALA A 64 -6.43 26.62 15.67
CA ALA A 64 -6.74 25.31 16.26
C ALA A 64 -6.89 24.21 15.21
N GLU A 65 -7.52 24.52 14.07
CA GLU A 65 -7.60 23.59 12.94
C GLU A 65 -6.21 23.27 12.39
N LYS A 66 -5.37 24.29 12.20
CA LYS A 66 -4.00 24.11 11.73
C LYS A 66 -3.19 23.24 12.70
N ASP A 67 -3.24 23.54 14.00
CA ASP A 67 -2.55 22.74 15.03
C ASP A 67 -3.00 21.28 15.01
N PHE A 68 -4.31 21.03 14.84
CA PHE A 68 -4.84 19.67 14.73
C PHE A 68 -4.19 18.91 13.56
N TYR A 69 -4.16 19.50 12.36
CA TYR A 69 -3.57 18.86 11.19
C TYR A 69 -2.05 18.68 11.32
N GLU A 70 -1.34 19.56 12.03
CA GLU A 70 0.08 19.38 12.32
C GLU A 70 0.31 18.20 13.27
N VAL A 71 -0.49 18.08 14.33
CA VAL A 71 -0.36 17.02 15.33
C VAL A 71 -0.73 15.65 14.76
N ILE A 72 -1.83 15.53 14.00
CA ILE A 72 -2.23 14.25 13.40
C ILE A 72 -1.16 13.74 12.41
N ARG A 73 -0.65 14.61 11.52
CA ARG A 73 0.40 14.27 10.56
C ARG A 73 1.73 13.93 11.24
N SER A 74 2.07 14.64 12.32
CA SER A 74 3.25 14.30 13.12
C SER A 74 3.11 12.92 13.75
N THR A 75 1.92 12.58 14.23
CA THR A 75 1.62 11.29 14.89
C THR A 75 1.61 10.12 13.89
N SER A 76 1.09 10.33 12.68
CA SER A 76 1.04 9.31 11.62
C SER A 76 2.32 9.19 10.79
N SER A 77 3.25 10.14 10.92
CA SER A 77 4.46 10.27 10.08
C SER A 77 5.30 9.00 10.01
N TYR A 78 5.52 8.32 11.14
CA TYR A 78 6.29 7.07 11.18
C TYR A 78 5.64 5.99 10.32
N LEU A 79 4.34 5.75 10.50
CA LEU A 79 3.59 4.74 9.76
C LEU A 79 3.53 5.07 8.27
N LYS A 80 3.32 6.34 7.92
CA LYS A 80 3.35 6.83 6.55
C LYS A 80 4.70 6.60 5.87
N ASN A 81 5.79 6.93 6.56
CA ASN A 81 7.15 6.73 6.06
C ASN A 81 7.48 5.25 5.93
N LEU A 82 7.12 4.43 6.93
CA LEU A 82 7.28 2.98 6.90
C LEU A 82 6.65 2.39 5.63
N LEU A 83 5.40 2.75 5.32
CA LEU A 83 4.69 2.24 4.14
C LEU A 83 5.28 2.80 2.84
N SER A 84 5.51 4.12 2.75
CA SER A 84 5.93 4.79 1.52
C SER A 84 7.33 4.41 1.08
N VAL A 85 8.29 4.40 2.01
CA VAL A 85 9.68 4.03 1.72
C VAL A 85 9.77 2.57 1.30
N ASN A 86 9.10 1.66 2.02
CA ASN A 86 9.14 0.25 1.69
C ASN A 86 8.41 -0.05 0.37
N ALA A 87 7.27 0.59 0.09
CA ALA A 87 6.58 0.42 -1.18
C ALA A 87 7.46 0.82 -2.38
N ALA A 88 8.17 1.95 -2.28
CA ALA A 88 9.10 2.40 -3.30
C ALA A 88 10.27 1.43 -3.47
N GLN A 89 10.91 1.03 -2.36
CA GLN A 89 12.03 0.10 -2.38
C GLN A 89 11.65 -1.25 -2.97
N TYR A 90 10.56 -1.89 -2.53
CA TYR A 90 10.16 -3.19 -3.07
C TYR A 90 9.85 -3.12 -4.57
N LYS A 91 9.20 -2.05 -5.03
CA LYS A 91 8.94 -1.82 -6.45
C LYS A 91 10.26 -1.75 -7.24
N GLU A 92 11.21 -0.95 -6.79
CA GLU A 92 12.53 -0.81 -7.41
C GLU A 92 13.30 -2.13 -7.44
N GLN A 93 13.28 -2.88 -6.34
CA GLN A 93 13.92 -4.19 -6.26
C GLN A 93 13.30 -5.21 -7.22
N TYR A 94 11.96 -5.27 -7.34
CA TYR A 94 11.33 -6.17 -8.31
C TYR A 94 11.69 -5.83 -9.75
N LEU A 95 11.73 -4.53 -10.10
CA LEU A 95 12.14 -4.10 -11.43
C LEU A 95 13.62 -4.44 -11.70
N THR A 96 14.48 -4.27 -10.70
CA THR A 96 15.89 -4.66 -10.79
C THR A 96 16.06 -6.16 -10.99
N LEU A 97 15.31 -7.00 -10.28
CA LEU A 97 15.34 -8.46 -10.46
C LEU A 97 14.91 -8.86 -11.88
N ILE A 98 13.91 -8.18 -12.45
CA ILE A 98 13.47 -8.42 -13.84
C ILE A 98 14.60 -8.07 -14.80
N GLN A 99 15.27 -6.92 -14.62
CA GLN A 99 16.40 -6.52 -15.46
C GLN A 99 17.58 -7.49 -15.36
N VAL A 100 17.91 -7.96 -14.16
CA VAL A 100 18.98 -8.95 -13.95
C VAL A 100 18.63 -10.26 -14.65
N ALA A 101 17.38 -10.71 -14.56
CA ALA A 101 16.92 -11.92 -15.24
C ALA A 101 16.96 -11.78 -16.78
N GLU A 102 16.66 -10.58 -17.31
CA GLU A 102 16.80 -10.27 -18.73
C GLU A 102 18.26 -10.41 -19.19
N ASN A 103 19.18 -9.73 -18.50
CA ASN A 103 20.60 -9.74 -18.82
C ASN A 103 21.21 -11.15 -18.73
N ASN A 104 20.82 -11.94 -17.71
CA ASN A 104 21.27 -13.32 -17.57
C ASN A 104 20.77 -14.20 -18.72
N THR A 105 19.53 -13.98 -19.17
CA THR A 105 18.95 -14.71 -20.31
C THR A 105 19.63 -14.29 -21.63
N GLU A 106 19.91 -12.99 -21.79
CA GLU A 106 20.66 -12.48 -22.95
C GLU A 106 22.06 -13.09 -23.03
N THR A 107 22.76 -13.17 -21.89
CA THR A 107 24.11 -13.76 -21.78
C THR A 107 24.09 -15.24 -22.13
N LEU A 108 23.12 -16.00 -21.57
CA LEU A 108 22.92 -17.41 -21.90
C LEU A 108 22.74 -17.62 -23.41
N PHE A 109 21.88 -16.83 -24.06
CA PHE A 109 21.64 -16.92 -25.50
C PHE A 109 22.88 -16.58 -26.33
N ALA A 110 23.69 -15.60 -25.90
CA ALA A 110 24.95 -15.26 -26.56
C ALA A 110 25.97 -16.40 -26.46
N GLU A 111 26.17 -16.89 -25.24
CA GLU A 111 27.33 -17.74 -24.92
C GLU A 111 27.05 -19.21 -25.18
N SER A 112 25.88 -19.71 -24.78
CA SER A 112 25.56 -21.14 -24.83
C SER A 112 24.89 -21.53 -26.15
N HIS A 113 23.97 -20.70 -26.65
CA HIS A 113 23.16 -21.02 -27.83
C HIS A 113 23.58 -20.29 -29.10
N LYS A 114 24.56 -19.37 -29.01
CA LYS A 114 25.16 -18.61 -30.12
C LYS A 114 24.13 -17.85 -30.99
N ILE A 115 23.04 -17.37 -30.37
CA ILE A 115 21.98 -16.63 -31.08
C ILE A 115 22.48 -15.21 -31.44
N PRO A 116 22.31 -14.74 -32.69
CA PRO A 116 22.69 -13.39 -33.11
C PRO A 116 22.06 -12.28 -32.26
N LEU A 117 22.80 -11.17 -32.04
CA LEU A 117 22.36 -10.07 -31.17
C LEU A 117 20.99 -9.48 -31.56
N ALA A 118 20.74 -9.29 -32.86
CA ALA A 118 19.48 -8.71 -33.34
C ALA A 118 18.27 -9.58 -32.95
N GLU A 119 18.39 -10.89 -33.13
CA GLU A 119 17.34 -11.86 -32.81
C GLU A 119 17.16 -12.04 -31.29
N ARG A 120 18.26 -11.97 -30.51
CA ARG A 120 18.19 -11.99 -29.04
C ARG A 120 17.38 -10.83 -28.47
N ARG A 121 17.62 -9.61 -28.97
CA ARG A 121 16.93 -8.41 -28.49
C ARG A 121 15.44 -8.47 -28.75
N SER A 122 15.03 -8.77 -29.99
CA SER A 122 13.61 -8.86 -30.34
C SER A 122 12.87 -9.95 -29.54
N LEU A 123 13.55 -11.06 -29.25
CA LEU A 123 12.97 -12.15 -28.48
C LEU A 123 12.74 -11.82 -27.01
N LEU A 124 13.68 -11.10 -26.38
CA LEU A 124 13.60 -10.79 -24.95
C LEU A 124 12.71 -9.58 -24.67
N GLU A 125 12.71 -8.59 -25.56
CA GLU A 125 12.05 -7.30 -25.34
C GLU A 125 10.57 -7.44 -24.93
N ASN A 126 9.78 -8.23 -25.66
CA ASN A 126 8.35 -8.37 -25.37
C ASN A 126 8.08 -8.98 -23.99
N LEU A 127 8.73 -10.10 -23.65
CA LEU A 127 8.50 -10.79 -22.38
C LEU A 127 8.88 -9.89 -21.20
N PHE A 128 10.07 -9.29 -21.23
CA PHE A 128 10.57 -8.52 -20.09
C PHE A 128 9.86 -7.17 -19.93
N LEU A 129 9.46 -6.51 -21.02
CA LEU A 129 8.58 -5.35 -20.97
C LEU A 129 7.22 -5.68 -20.34
N ASP A 130 6.65 -6.83 -20.69
CA ASP A 130 5.39 -7.33 -20.12
C ASP A 130 5.52 -7.62 -18.61
N LEU A 131 6.63 -8.23 -18.17
CA LEU A 131 6.91 -8.44 -16.74
C LEU A 131 7.02 -7.11 -15.98
N GLN A 132 7.74 -6.12 -16.54
CA GLN A 132 7.87 -4.79 -15.94
C GLN A 132 6.51 -4.07 -15.89
N ALA A 133 5.75 -4.10 -16.98
CA ALA A 133 4.41 -3.53 -17.08
C ALA A 133 3.45 -4.13 -16.05
N TYR A 134 3.50 -5.45 -15.84
CA TYR A 134 2.67 -6.15 -14.87
C TYR A 134 2.95 -5.68 -13.43
N VAL A 135 4.24 -5.59 -13.03
CA VAL A 135 4.64 -5.05 -11.71
C VAL A 135 4.23 -3.59 -11.54
N GLN A 136 4.22 -2.82 -12.63
CA GLN A 136 3.74 -1.43 -12.67
C GLN A 136 2.21 -1.30 -12.75
N ARG A 137 1.47 -2.38 -12.49
CA ARG A 137 0.00 -2.42 -12.42
C ARG A 137 -0.74 -2.31 -13.76
N ARG A 138 -0.06 -2.53 -14.88
CA ARG A 138 -0.76 -2.72 -16.16
C ARG A 138 -1.43 -4.09 -16.19
N GLU A 139 -2.47 -4.21 -16.99
CA GLU A 139 -3.13 -5.49 -17.26
C GLU A 139 -2.36 -6.18 -18.38
N VAL A 140 -1.74 -7.31 -18.04
CA VAL A 140 -0.93 -8.12 -18.96
C VAL A 140 -1.24 -9.59 -18.69
N ASN A 141 -1.43 -10.37 -19.75
CA ASN A 141 -1.67 -11.80 -19.66
C ASN A 141 -0.33 -12.55 -19.67
N LEU A 142 0.26 -12.75 -18.49
CA LEU A 142 1.57 -13.38 -18.34
C LEU A 142 1.65 -14.81 -18.92
N HIS A 143 0.53 -15.53 -19.01
CA HIS A 143 0.50 -16.84 -19.66
C HIS A 143 0.73 -16.72 -21.17
N GLU A 144 0.12 -15.71 -21.80
CA GLU A 144 0.25 -15.43 -23.22
C GLU A 144 1.63 -14.85 -23.55
N SER A 145 2.15 -13.93 -22.73
CA SER A 145 3.50 -13.38 -22.90
C SER A 145 4.56 -14.49 -22.89
N VAL A 146 4.45 -15.46 -21.97
CA VAL A 146 5.36 -16.61 -21.92
C VAL A 146 5.13 -17.56 -23.10
N ALA A 147 3.88 -17.80 -23.51
CA ALA A 147 3.59 -18.64 -24.67
C ALA A 147 4.19 -18.06 -25.95
N SER A 148 3.97 -16.76 -26.20
CA SER A 148 4.52 -16.01 -27.35
C SER A 148 6.05 -16.05 -27.35
N PHE A 149 6.69 -15.86 -26.20
CA PHE A 149 8.15 -15.97 -26.09
C PHE A 149 8.66 -17.34 -26.58
N PHE A 150 7.99 -18.45 -26.21
CA PHE A 150 8.38 -19.77 -26.69
C PHE A 150 7.97 -20.01 -28.15
N ASP A 151 6.87 -19.42 -28.63
CA ASP A 151 6.52 -19.41 -30.06
C ASP A 151 7.66 -18.78 -30.89
N ASP A 152 8.14 -17.60 -30.47
CA ASP A 152 9.19 -16.84 -31.16
C ASP A 152 10.60 -17.44 -31.00
N LEU A 153 10.87 -18.15 -29.91
CA LEU A 153 12.13 -18.86 -29.69
C LEU A 153 12.26 -20.11 -30.58
N PHE A 154 11.14 -20.74 -30.95
CA PHE A 154 11.16 -22.03 -31.62
C PHE A 154 11.87 -22.03 -32.99
N PRO A 155 11.64 -21.06 -33.90
CA PRO A 155 12.36 -21.01 -35.17
C PRO A 155 13.89 -20.97 -35.01
N LEU A 156 14.38 -20.26 -33.99
CA LEU A 156 15.81 -20.13 -33.69
C LEU A 156 16.40 -21.44 -33.18
N VAL A 157 15.67 -22.14 -32.31
CA VAL A 157 16.08 -23.46 -31.81
C VAL A 157 16.01 -24.50 -32.92
N PHE A 158 14.97 -24.47 -33.74
CA PHE A 158 14.79 -25.42 -34.85
C PHE A 158 15.89 -25.28 -35.91
N HIS A 159 16.35 -24.06 -36.19
CA HIS A 159 17.51 -23.85 -37.05
C HIS A 159 18.74 -24.65 -36.57
N ASN A 160 18.99 -24.67 -35.26
CA ASN A 160 20.08 -25.44 -34.67
C ASN A 160 19.82 -26.97 -34.70
N ILE A 161 18.56 -27.42 -34.64
CA ILE A 161 18.20 -28.85 -34.79
C ILE A 161 18.59 -29.39 -36.17
N LEU A 162 18.48 -28.56 -37.21
CA LEU A 162 18.87 -28.97 -38.57
C LEU A 162 20.37 -29.25 -38.70
N ASN A 163 21.20 -28.65 -37.83
CA ASN A 163 22.65 -28.81 -37.79
C ASN A 163 23.31 -28.68 -39.18
N ASP A 164 22.78 -27.77 -40.02
CA ASP A 164 23.28 -27.52 -41.39
C ASP A 164 24.30 -26.36 -41.35
N PRO A 165 25.62 -26.62 -41.46
CA PRO A 165 26.64 -25.58 -41.39
C PRO A 165 26.63 -24.64 -42.60
N THR A 166 25.83 -24.92 -43.63
CA THR A 166 25.75 -24.12 -44.86
C THR A 166 24.57 -23.15 -44.88
N ALA A 167 23.65 -23.24 -43.91
CA ALA A 167 22.50 -22.36 -43.82
C ALA A 167 22.76 -21.23 -42.82
N THR A 168 22.74 -19.98 -43.29
CA THR A 168 22.92 -18.80 -42.41
C THR A 168 21.67 -18.47 -41.61
N SER A 169 20.48 -18.74 -42.16
CA SER A 169 19.17 -18.56 -41.51
C SER A 169 18.03 -19.20 -42.32
N LEU A 170 16.91 -19.47 -41.64
CA LEU A 170 15.64 -19.87 -42.28
C LEU A 170 14.95 -18.66 -42.93
N SER A 171 14.18 -18.86 -44.01
CA SER A 171 13.37 -17.79 -44.61
C SER A 171 12.29 -17.32 -43.63
N GLU A 172 11.92 -16.03 -43.67
CA GLU A 172 10.92 -15.45 -42.76
C GLU A 172 9.56 -16.18 -42.83
N ASP A 173 9.02 -16.46 -44.03
CA ASP A 173 7.77 -17.25 -44.19
C ASP A 173 7.83 -18.63 -43.50
N TYR A 174 9.02 -19.22 -43.41
CA TYR A 174 9.19 -20.52 -42.75
C TYR A 174 9.27 -20.35 -41.23
N LYS A 175 9.93 -19.28 -40.75
CA LYS A 175 9.93 -18.93 -39.31
C LYS A 175 8.52 -18.65 -38.82
N GLU A 176 7.72 -17.88 -39.57
CA GLU A 176 6.31 -17.60 -39.26
C GLU A 176 5.49 -18.89 -39.14
N CYS A 177 5.62 -19.80 -40.12
CA CYS A 177 4.94 -21.10 -40.05
C CYS A 177 5.36 -21.90 -38.80
N LEU A 178 6.65 -21.94 -38.48
CA LEU A 178 7.15 -22.63 -37.29
C LEU A 178 6.56 -22.05 -35.99
N THR A 179 6.49 -20.73 -35.87
CA THR A 179 5.85 -20.02 -34.76
C THR A 179 4.39 -20.44 -34.62
N GLU A 180 3.62 -20.43 -35.72
CA GLU A 180 2.18 -20.78 -35.70
C GLU A 180 1.92 -22.24 -35.32
N ILE A 181 2.74 -23.18 -35.79
CA ILE A 181 2.48 -24.61 -35.56
C ILE A 181 3.04 -25.13 -34.23
N ARG A 182 3.93 -24.40 -33.55
CA ARG A 182 4.68 -24.89 -32.38
C ARG A 182 3.77 -25.50 -31.32
N GLN A 183 2.71 -24.80 -30.92
CA GLN A 183 1.78 -25.25 -29.88
C GLN A 183 1.00 -26.51 -30.28
N ASN A 184 0.90 -26.79 -31.59
CA ASN A 184 0.17 -27.91 -32.17
C ASN A 184 1.06 -29.14 -32.47
N LEU A 185 2.34 -29.11 -32.10
CA LEU A 185 3.27 -30.23 -32.27
C LEU A 185 3.17 -31.21 -31.10
N SER A 186 3.32 -32.51 -31.39
CA SER A 186 3.35 -33.57 -30.37
C SER A 186 4.50 -34.54 -30.59
N PRO A 187 5.42 -34.73 -29.63
CA PRO A 187 5.48 -34.10 -28.32
C PRO A 187 5.76 -32.59 -28.41
N GLN A 188 5.40 -31.84 -27.36
CA GLN A 188 5.68 -30.39 -27.27
C GLN A 188 7.19 -30.14 -27.35
N PRO A 189 7.68 -29.25 -28.24
CA PRO A 189 9.13 -29.05 -28.45
C PRO A 189 9.89 -28.71 -27.16
N PHE A 190 9.34 -27.81 -26.35
CA PHE A 190 9.94 -27.36 -25.08
C PHE A 190 9.46 -28.16 -23.85
N GLY A 191 8.77 -29.28 -24.08
CA GLY A 191 8.15 -30.08 -23.01
C GLY A 191 7.20 -29.26 -22.13
N GLU A 192 7.25 -29.52 -20.83
CA GLU A 192 6.39 -28.86 -19.83
C GLU A 192 6.91 -27.48 -19.37
N VAL A 193 8.11 -27.08 -19.80
CA VAL A 193 8.75 -25.84 -19.31
C VAL A 193 7.88 -24.60 -19.52
N PRO A 194 7.34 -24.32 -20.72
CA PRO A 194 6.56 -23.09 -20.95
C PRO A 194 5.37 -22.97 -20.02
N ARG A 195 4.60 -24.06 -19.83
CA ARG A 195 3.42 -24.10 -18.97
C ARG A 195 3.77 -23.87 -17.51
N ARG A 196 4.80 -24.56 -17.01
CA ARG A 196 5.25 -24.45 -15.61
C ARG A 196 5.82 -23.05 -15.33
N LEU A 197 6.60 -22.50 -16.26
CA LEU A 197 7.19 -21.17 -16.14
C LEU A 197 6.11 -20.08 -16.14
N ALA A 198 5.14 -20.16 -17.05
CA ALA A 198 4.00 -19.26 -17.11
C ALA A 198 3.23 -19.23 -15.78
N HIS A 199 2.97 -20.39 -15.18
CA HIS A 199 2.30 -20.48 -13.89
C HIS A 199 3.13 -19.87 -12.75
N GLN A 200 4.43 -20.17 -12.69
CA GLN A 200 5.32 -19.66 -11.66
C GLN A 200 5.47 -18.13 -11.72
N LEU A 201 5.74 -17.58 -12.90
CA LEU A 201 5.83 -16.14 -13.11
C LEU A 201 4.51 -15.47 -12.75
N SER A 202 3.40 -15.98 -13.26
CA SER A 202 2.07 -15.43 -12.97
C SER A 202 1.79 -15.35 -11.47
N LYS A 203 2.07 -16.43 -10.73
CA LYS A 203 1.84 -16.49 -9.28
C LYS A 203 2.77 -15.56 -8.50
N ALA A 204 4.06 -15.56 -8.84
CA ALA A 204 5.06 -14.72 -8.17
C ALA A 204 4.77 -13.22 -8.39
N LEU A 205 4.54 -12.82 -9.64
CA LEU A 205 4.24 -11.44 -10.00
C LEU A 205 2.89 -10.99 -9.47
N LEU A 206 1.85 -11.84 -9.49
CA LEU A 206 0.55 -11.50 -8.91
C LEU A 206 0.68 -11.21 -7.41
N THR A 207 1.44 -12.02 -6.68
CA THR A 207 1.68 -11.83 -5.24
C THR A 207 2.44 -10.52 -4.99
N ALA A 208 3.51 -10.25 -5.76
CA ALA A 208 4.28 -9.01 -5.66
C ALA A 208 3.43 -7.76 -6.00
N LYS A 209 2.66 -7.80 -7.09
CA LYS A 209 1.73 -6.73 -7.50
C LYS A 209 0.71 -6.46 -6.40
N THR A 210 0.08 -7.51 -5.89
CA THR A 210 -0.93 -7.41 -4.84
C THR A 210 -0.33 -6.83 -3.56
N PHE A 211 0.87 -7.24 -3.17
CA PHE A 211 1.59 -6.68 -2.02
C PHE A 211 1.83 -5.16 -2.20
N LEU A 212 2.32 -4.72 -3.36
CA LEU A 212 2.51 -3.30 -3.64
C LEU A 212 1.20 -2.50 -3.67
N GLU A 213 0.12 -3.06 -4.21
CA GLU A 213 -1.22 -2.46 -4.16
C GLU A 213 -1.70 -2.26 -2.72
N SER A 214 -1.42 -3.24 -1.85
CA SER A 214 -1.74 -3.18 -0.43
C SER A 214 -1.02 -2.02 0.23
N LEU A 215 0.29 -1.89 0.02
CA LEU A 215 1.05 -0.78 0.60
C LEU A 215 0.54 0.58 0.13
N SER A 216 0.14 0.70 -1.14
CA SER A 216 -0.52 1.92 -1.64
C SER A 216 -1.85 2.21 -0.97
N LEU A 217 -2.69 1.20 -0.73
CA LEU A 217 -3.92 1.39 0.03
C LEU A 217 -3.63 1.79 1.48
N GLY A 218 -2.59 1.25 2.11
CA GLY A 218 -2.15 1.68 3.43
C GLY A 218 -1.74 3.15 3.46
N ILE A 219 -0.99 3.61 2.45
CA ILE A 219 -0.62 5.03 2.29
C ILE A 219 -1.86 5.89 2.05
N GLU A 220 -2.81 5.42 1.23
CA GLU A 220 -4.08 6.10 1.01
C GLU A 220 -4.87 6.23 2.31
N ALA A 221 -4.93 5.19 3.14
CA ALA A 221 -5.62 5.21 4.43
C ALA A 221 -5.06 6.31 5.35
N ILE A 222 -3.73 6.37 5.47
CA ILE A 222 -3.07 7.39 6.28
C ILE A 222 -3.29 8.79 5.70
N ASN A 223 -3.17 8.97 4.37
CA ASN A 223 -3.39 10.27 3.74
C ASN A 223 -4.84 10.75 3.92
N THR A 224 -5.82 9.86 3.78
CA THR A 224 -7.24 10.19 3.95
C THR A 224 -7.54 10.58 5.41
N THR A 225 -6.98 9.85 6.38
CA THR A 225 -7.18 10.13 7.80
C THR A 225 -6.42 11.38 8.29
N ASP A 226 -5.25 11.67 7.73
CA ASP A 226 -4.48 12.90 7.96
C ASP A 226 -5.22 14.18 7.48
N HIS A 227 -6.19 14.03 6.58
CA HIS A 227 -6.92 15.13 5.92
C HIS A 227 -8.43 15.03 6.13
N ILE A 228 -8.88 14.44 7.23
CA ILE A 228 -10.31 14.43 7.55
C ILE A 228 -10.86 15.85 7.65
N THR A 229 -12.07 16.04 7.13
CA THR A 229 -12.78 17.31 7.29
C THR A 229 -13.28 17.44 8.72
N LEU A 230 -12.85 18.50 9.41
CA LEU A 230 -13.31 18.81 10.75
C LEU A 230 -14.75 19.34 10.74
N GLU A 231 -15.60 18.79 11.62
CA GLU A 231 -16.93 19.33 11.84
C GLU A 231 -16.87 20.65 12.62
N PRO A 232 -17.82 21.59 12.43
CA PRO A 232 -17.83 22.85 13.16
C PRO A 232 -17.78 22.70 14.69
N GLN A 233 -18.42 21.67 15.24
CA GLN A 233 -18.38 21.40 16.68
C GLN A 233 -16.99 20.95 17.15
N CYS A 234 -16.28 20.16 16.35
CA CYS A 234 -14.89 19.80 16.62
C CYS A 234 -13.99 21.04 16.61
N THR A 235 -14.08 21.91 15.59
CA THR A 235 -13.28 23.15 15.55
C THR A 235 -13.52 24.03 16.78
N ARG A 236 -14.78 24.14 17.23
CA ARG A 236 -15.13 24.85 18.47
C ARG A 236 -14.49 24.19 19.69
N ALA A 237 -14.57 22.86 19.80
CA ALA A 237 -13.97 22.12 20.92
C ALA A 237 -12.44 22.20 20.94
N LEU A 238 -11.78 22.13 19.78
CA LEU A 238 -10.33 22.32 19.63
C LEU A 238 -9.89 23.74 20.02
N THR A 239 -10.67 24.75 19.63
CA THR A 239 -10.42 26.14 20.05
C THR A 239 -10.53 26.27 21.57
N ARG A 240 -11.58 25.69 22.16
CA ARG A 240 -11.77 25.65 23.62
C ARG A 240 -10.64 24.93 24.32
N LEU A 241 -10.16 23.84 23.75
CA LEU A 241 -9.05 23.05 24.25
C LEU A 241 -7.76 23.88 24.26
N ARG A 242 -7.39 24.50 23.13
CA ARG A 242 -6.05 25.06 22.91
C ARG A 242 -5.90 26.53 23.28
N TYR A 243 -6.90 27.37 23.00
CA TYR A 243 -6.73 28.82 22.97
C TYR A 243 -7.61 29.60 23.95
N CYS A 244 -8.71 29.02 24.44
CA CYS A 244 -9.61 29.78 25.31
C CYS A 244 -9.02 30.14 26.69
N SER A 245 -8.00 29.42 27.15
CA SER A 245 -7.22 29.81 28.33
C SER A 245 -6.55 31.17 28.14
N HIS A 246 -6.17 31.54 26.91
CA HIS A 246 -5.52 32.82 26.61
C HIS A 246 -6.50 33.98 26.79
N CYS A 247 -7.79 33.76 26.54
CA CYS A 247 -8.82 34.77 26.75
C CYS A 247 -8.96 35.16 28.22
N ASP A 248 -8.64 34.25 29.14
CA ASP A 248 -8.59 34.52 30.58
C ASP A 248 -7.19 34.97 31.07
N GLY A 249 -6.23 35.14 30.15
CA GLY A 249 -4.86 35.56 30.42
C GLY A 249 -3.87 34.43 30.75
N PHE A 250 -4.30 33.17 30.63
CA PHE A 250 -3.49 32.01 30.97
C PHE A 250 -2.77 31.39 29.76
N ILE A 251 -1.83 32.14 29.16
CA ILE A 251 -1.12 31.71 27.93
C ILE A 251 -0.24 30.46 28.10
N GLU A 252 0.25 30.19 29.31
CA GLU A 252 1.08 29.01 29.62
C GLU A 252 0.25 27.79 30.06
N ALA A 253 -1.07 27.94 30.18
CA ALA A 253 -1.91 26.87 30.68
C ALA A 253 -2.11 25.79 29.63
N ARG A 254 -1.52 24.62 29.88
CA ARG A 254 -1.71 23.44 29.05
C ARG A 254 -3.04 22.74 29.38
N PRO A 255 -3.71 22.14 28.39
CA PRO A 255 -4.91 21.34 28.61
C PRO A 255 -4.68 20.17 29.56
N CYS A 256 -5.71 19.84 30.33
CA CYS A 256 -5.78 18.57 31.05
C CYS A 256 -5.77 17.41 30.05
N ARG A 257 -5.05 16.33 30.35
CA ARG A 257 -4.94 15.18 29.45
C ARG A 257 -6.29 14.55 29.11
N ASN A 258 -7.14 14.34 30.11
CA ASN A 258 -8.46 13.75 29.89
C ASN A 258 -9.42 14.68 29.14
N PHE A 259 -9.27 16.00 29.30
CA PHE A 259 -9.99 16.98 28.48
C PHE A 259 -9.55 16.87 27.01
N CYS A 260 -8.23 16.77 26.78
CA CYS A 260 -7.68 16.53 25.45
C CYS A 260 -8.21 15.23 24.83
N TYR A 261 -8.22 14.13 25.57
CA TYR A 261 -8.75 12.85 25.09
C TYR A 261 -10.20 12.96 24.63
N ASN A 262 -11.09 13.52 25.45
CA ASN A 262 -12.50 13.65 25.07
C ASN A 262 -12.70 14.55 23.84
N VAL A 263 -11.92 15.64 23.69
CA VAL A 263 -11.98 16.48 22.48
C VAL A 263 -11.45 15.73 21.25
N MET A 264 -10.26 15.13 21.34
CA MET A 264 -9.61 14.47 20.20
C MET A 264 -10.37 13.21 19.76
N ARG A 265 -10.86 12.40 20.69
CA ARG A 265 -11.69 11.22 20.38
C ARG A 265 -13.01 11.62 19.71
N GLY A 266 -13.63 12.73 20.14
CA GLY A 266 -14.81 13.27 19.48
C GLY A 266 -14.51 13.69 18.04
N CYS A 267 -13.44 14.46 17.83
CA CYS A 267 -13.00 14.89 16.50
C CYS A 267 -12.63 13.74 15.56
N LEU A 268 -12.11 12.64 16.11
CA LEU A 268 -11.67 11.44 15.38
C LEU A 268 -12.67 10.29 15.43
N ALA A 269 -13.90 10.52 15.91
CA ALA A 269 -14.87 9.45 16.15
C ALA A 269 -15.15 8.61 14.89
N ALA A 270 -15.27 9.26 13.72
CA ALA A 270 -15.43 8.57 12.45
C ALA A 270 -14.19 7.71 12.10
N VAL A 271 -12.98 8.23 12.34
CA VAL A 271 -11.71 7.55 12.08
C VAL A 271 -11.55 6.30 12.95
N GLY A 272 -12.03 6.32 14.19
CA GLY A 272 -11.98 5.17 15.11
C GLY A 272 -12.56 3.88 14.53
N GLN A 273 -13.59 3.98 13.66
CA GLN A 273 -14.21 2.83 12.99
C GLN A 273 -13.26 2.06 12.06
N ILE A 274 -12.18 2.70 11.60
CA ILE A 274 -11.19 2.09 10.72
C ILE A 274 -10.36 1.04 11.48
N ASP A 275 -10.19 1.17 12.80
CA ASP A 275 -9.19 0.40 13.56
C ASP A 275 -9.31 -1.12 13.35
N ARG A 276 -10.53 -1.66 13.51
CA ARG A 276 -10.78 -3.10 13.27
C ARG A 276 -10.38 -3.51 11.86
N HIS A 277 -10.80 -2.73 10.86
CA HIS A 277 -10.57 -3.03 9.45
C HIS A 277 -9.09 -2.88 9.07
N TRP A 278 -8.38 -1.93 9.68
CA TRP A 278 -6.94 -1.77 9.57
C TRP A 278 -6.20 -2.99 10.14
N ASN A 279 -6.57 -3.43 11.34
CA ASN A 279 -5.94 -4.58 12.00
C ASN A 279 -6.09 -5.86 11.15
N GLU A 280 -7.30 -6.11 10.63
CA GLU A 280 -7.56 -7.23 9.73
C GLU A 280 -6.79 -7.11 8.40
N PHE A 281 -6.69 -5.89 7.86
CA PHE A 281 -5.93 -5.61 6.65
C PHE A 281 -4.43 -5.91 6.84
N VAL A 282 -3.83 -5.47 7.95
CA VAL A 282 -2.43 -5.76 8.32
C VAL A 282 -2.21 -7.27 8.47
N ASP A 283 -3.12 -7.99 9.12
CA ASP A 283 -3.06 -9.46 9.24
C ASP A 283 -3.12 -10.13 7.85
N SER A 284 -3.93 -9.58 6.95
CA SER A 284 -4.10 -10.09 5.59
C SER A 284 -2.82 -9.90 4.76
N ILE A 285 -2.12 -8.76 4.90
CA ILE A 285 -0.79 -8.55 4.28
C ILE A 285 0.20 -9.58 4.81
N LYS A 286 0.22 -9.83 6.13
CA LYS A 286 1.11 -10.84 6.73
C LYS A 286 0.85 -12.25 6.19
N ALA A 287 -0.41 -12.60 5.94
CA ALA A 287 -0.76 -13.87 5.33
C ALA A 287 -0.26 -13.95 3.87
N LEU A 288 -0.39 -12.86 3.10
CA LEU A 288 0.10 -12.77 1.72
C LEU A 288 1.62 -12.96 1.64
N THR A 289 2.39 -12.38 2.56
CA THR A 289 3.86 -12.46 2.53
C THR A 289 4.37 -13.88 2.69
N MET A 290 3.60 -14.81 3.27
CA MET A 290 3.96 -16.23 3.33
C MET A 290 4.09 -16.89 1.96
N ASN A 291 3.47 -16.34 0.92
CA ASN A 291 3.60 -16.80 -0.47
C ASN A 291 4.78 -16.13 -1.21
N MET A 292 5.48 -15.21 -0.57
CA MET A 292 6.62 -14.48 -1.15
C MET A 292 7.97 -15.12 -0.80
N ARG A 293 7.95 -16.33 -0.20
CA ARG A 293 9.13 -17.15 0.08
C ARG A 293 9.13 -18.43 -0.75
N GLY A 294 10.31 -19.05 -0.84
CA GLY A 294 10.46 -20.36 -1.46
C GLY A 294 10.19 -20.34 -2.97
N TYR A 295 9.63 -21.43 -3.49
CA TYR A 295 9.60 -21.73 -4.91
C TYR A 295 8.88 -20.70 -5.80
N TYR A 296 7.83 -20.06 -5.27
CA TYR A 296 7.03 -19.06 -5.97
C TYR A 296 7.42 -17.62 -5.61
N SER A 297 8.54 -17.42 -4.92
CA SER A 297 9.06 -16.08 -4.67
C SER A 297 9.59 -15.44 -5.95
N MET A 298 9.39 -14.13 -6.09
CA MET A 298 9.86 -13.35 -7.23
C MET A 298 11.38 -13.50 -7.44
N GLU A 299 12.14 -13.47 -6.35
CA GLU A 299 13.60 -13.67 -6.36
C GLU A 299 13.98 -15.03 -6.94
N ASN A 300 13.39 -16.13 -6.47
CA ASN A 300 13.74 -17.47 -6.97
C ASN A 300 13.29 -17.72 -8.42
N VAL A 301 12.08 -17.28 -8.79
CA VAL A 301 11.56 -17.49 -10.14
C VAL A 301 12.41 -16.73 -11.17
N LEU A 302 12.76 -15.47 -10.90
CA LEU A 302 13.56 -14.66 -11.82
C LEU A 302 15.03 -15.08 -11.84
N ASN A 303 15.63 -15.40 -10.69
CA ASN A 303 17.03 -15.86 -10.65
C ASN A 303 17.22 -17.21 -11.37
N SER A 304 16.20 -18.06 -11.42
CA SER A 304 16.23 -19.35 -12.14
C SER A 304 15.61 -19.30 -13.55
N LEU A 305 15.22 -18.13 -14.04
CA LEU A 305 14.51 -18.00 -15.32
C LEU A 305 15.37 -18.50 -16.49
N HIS A 306 16.60 -17.99 -16.59
CA HIS A 306 17.54 -18.32 -17.66
C HIS A 306 17.88 -19.83 -17.68
N THR A 307 18.12 -20.45 -16.52
CA THR A 307 18.42 -21.89 -16.47
C THR A 307 17.25 -22.74 -16.94
N ARG A 308 16.01 -22.39 -16.57
CA ARG A 308 14.79 -23.08 -17.06
C ARG A 308 14.61 -22.93 -18.56
N ILE A 309 14.90 -21.74 -19.10
CA ILE A 309 14.88 -21.53 -20.56
C ILE A 309 15.95 -22.42 -21.22
N SER A 310 17.15 -22.51 -20.65
CA SER A 310 18.20 -23.41 -21.16
C SER A 310 17.76 -24.87 -21.18
N GLU A 311 17.09 -25.34 -20.12
CA GLU A 311 16.55 -26.71 -20.04
C GLU A 311 15.51 -26.97 -21.14
N ALA A 312 14.64 -25.98 -21.42
CA ALA A 312 13.67 -26.06 -22.50
C ALA A 312 14.35 -26.19 -23.86
N VAL A 313 15.36 -25.35 -24.13
CA VAL A 313 16.11 -25.38 -25.39
C VAL A 313 16.81 -26.73 -25.54
N LEU A 314 17.47 -27.23 -24.49
CA LEU A 314 18.14 -28.53 -24.54
C LEU A 314 17.15 -29.66 -24.82
N HIS A 315 16.00 -29.68 -24.15
CA HIS A 315 14.94 -30.65 -24.40
C HIS A 315 14.47 -30.62 -25.86
N ALA A 316 14.28 -29.43 -26.43
CA ALA A 316 13.86 -29.26 -27.83
C ALA A 316 14.92 -29.80 -28.80
N LEU A 317 16.20 -29.51 -28.54
CA LEU A 317 17.33 -30.02 -29.34
C LEU A 317 17.39 -31.55 -29.33
N GLU A 318 17.23 -32.18 -28.15
CA GLU A 318 17.27 -33.64 -28.00
C GLU A 318 16.06 -34.35 -28.67
N THR A 319 14.89 -33.71 -28.63
CA THR A 319 13.63 -34.32 -29.09
C THR A 319 13.21 -33.92 -30.51
N GLY A 320 14.00 -33.07 -31.18
CA GLY A 320 13.75 -32.55 -32.54
C GLY A 320 13.25 -33.58 -33.56
N HIS A 321 13.89 -34.74 -33.58
CA HIS A 321 13.56 -35.83 -34.50
C HIS A 321 12.13 -36.37 -34.35
N LYS A 322 11.50 -36.22 -33.18
CA LYS A 322 10.17 -36.78 -32.88
C LYS A 322 9.02 -36.01 -33.53
N TYR A 323 9.20 -34.71 -33.76
CA TYR A 323 8.18 -33.83 -34.35
C TYR A 323 8.58 -33.27 -35.72
N TYR A 324 9.80 -33.55 -36.19
CA TYR A 324 10.28 -33.10 -37.51
C TYR A 324 9.35 -33.47 -38.66
N ALA A 325 8.81 -34.69 -38.68
CA ALA A 325 7.89 -35.13 -39.74
C ALA A 325 6.59 -34.30 -39.78
N GLN A 326 6.08 -33.89 -38.61
CA GLN A 326 4.89 -33.02 -38.52
C GLN A 326 5.18 -31.61 -39.02
N ILE A 327 6.40 -31.12 -38.82
CA ILE A 327 6.85 -29.82 -39.36
C ILE A 327 6.90 -29.88 -40.88
N VAL A 328 7.48 -30.94 -41.45
CA VAL A 328 7.53 -31.12 -42.91
C VAL A 328 6.12 -31.25 -43.52
N ASP A 329 5.21 -31.94 -42.83
CA ASP A 329 3.81 -32.06 -43.26
C ASP A 329 3.08 -30.70 -43.29
N LYS A 330 3.27 -29.87 -42.27
CA LYS A 330 2.55 -28.60 -42.12
C LYS A 330 3.22 -27.41 -42.82
N CYS A 331 4.54 -27.26 -42.70
CA CYS A 331 5.32 -26.13 -43.23
C CYS A 331 6.10 -26.46 -44.51
N GLY A 332 6.20 -27.74 -44.87
CA GLY A 332 7.08 -28.21 -45.94
C GLY A 332 8.53 -28.37 -45.49
N HIS A 333 9.39 -28.75 -46.45
CA HIS A 333 10.83 -28.86 -46.18
C HIS A 333 11.43 -27.48 -45.85
N PRO A 334 12.47 -27.43 -44.97
CA PRO A 334 13.11 -26.18 -44.58
C PRO A 334 13.51 -25.31 -45.76
N LYS A 335 13.01 -24.07 -45.78
CA LYS A 335 13.33 -23.06 -46.79
C LYS A 335 14.40 -22.11 -46.28
N ARG A 336 15.41 -21.85 -47.10
CA ARG A 336 16.54 -20.97 -46.77
C ARG A 336 16.19 -19.52 -47.10
N ALA A 337 16.75 -18.58 -46.36
CA ALA A 337 16.72 -17.18 -46.78
C ALA A 337 17.51 -17.03 -48.10
N ASP A 338 16.93 -16.36 -49.10
CA ASP A 338 17.63 -16.06 -50.35
C ASP A 338 18.82 -15.15 -50.06
N SER A 339 20.04 -15.61 -50.38
CA SER A 339 21.30 -14.87 -50.19
C SER A 339 21.48 -13.71 -51.18
N SER A 340 20.42 -12.96 -51.49
CA SER A 340 20.43 -11.87 -52.46
C SER A 340 20.62 -10.49 -51.84
N GLN A 341 20.63 -10.36 -50.50
CA GLN A 341 20.79 -9.06 -49.82
C GLN A 341 21.69 -9.16 -48.58
N ALA A 342 22.95 -9.47 -48.80
CA ALA A 342 24.03 -9.10 -47.88
C ALA A 342 25.29 -8.78 -48.71
N GLN A 343 25.33 -7.60 -49.32
CA GLN A 343 26.63 -7.01 -49.68
C GLN A 343 27.32 -6.60 -48.38
N VAL A 344 28.05 -7.55 -47.81
CA VAL A 344 29.08 -7.27 -46.81
C VAL A 344 30.21 -6.55 -47.54
N VAL A 345 30.28 -5.23 -47.39
CA VAL A 345 31.49 -4.47 -47.68
C VAL A 345 32.52 -4.91 -46.65
N ILE A 346 33.49 -5.71 -47.08
CA ILE A 346 34.69 -6.06 -46.30
C ILE A 346 35.63 -4.85 -46.35
N PRO A 347 35.96 -4.17 -45.23
CA PRO A 347 37.14 -3.34 -45.19
C PRO A 347 38.35 -4.23 -44.93
N THR A 348 39.34 -4.15 -45.82
CA THR A 348 40.65 -4.78 -45.68
C THR A 348 41.39 -4.28 -44.43
N PRO A 349 42.18 -5.13 -43.74
CA PRO A 349 42.99 -4.68 -42.62
C PRO A 349 44.21 -3.91 -43.13
N ARG A 350 44.33 -2.64 -42.72
CA ARG A 350 45.60 -1.90 -42.76
C ARG A 350 46.32 -2.13 -41.44
N SER A 351 47.50 -2.72 -41.57
CA SER A 351 48.55 -2.75 -40.57
C SER A 351 49.05 -1.34 -40.31
N ASP A 352 48.79 -0.79 -39.13
CA ASP A 352 49.59 0.27 -38.55
C ASP A 352 49.93 -0.11 -37.11
N THR A 353 51.24 -0.27 -36.91
CA THR A 353 51.91 -0.32 -35.62
C THR A 353 51.75 1.00 -34.91
N ASP A 354 51.22 1.03 -33.70
CA ASP A 354 51.80 1.88 -32.66
C ASP A 354 51.45 1.45 -31.23
N LYS A 355 52.40 1.77 -30.36
CA LYS A 355 52.60 1.31 -28.99
C LYS A 355 51.75 2.05 -27.96
N ASP A 356 51.66 1.41 -26.79
CA ASP A 356 51.39 1.96 -25.45
C ASP A 356 49.96 2.53 -25.25
N THR A 357 49.17 2.10 -24.27
CA THR A 357 49.49 2.21 -22.84
C THR A 357 48.59 1.29 -22.01
N LYS A 358 49.16 0.72 -20.95
CA LYS A 358 48.52 -0.06 -19.89
C LYS A 358 47.35 0.70 -19.23
N GLU A 359 46.25 0.01 -18.97
CA GLU A 359 45.52 0.21 -17.71
C GLU A 359 44.80 -1.09 -17.30
N SER A 360 45.44 -1.79 -16.37
CA SER A 360 44.90 -2.92 -15.64
C SER A 360 43.95 -2.40 -14.56
N LEU A 361 42.64 -2.61 -14.72
CA LEU A 361 41.71 -2.56 -13.61
C LEU A 361 41.46 -3.99 -13.14
N ASN A 362 42.27 -4.38 -12.16
CA ASN A 362 41.99 -5.51 -11.28
C ASN A 362 40.67 -5.22 -10.58
N TYR A 363 39.65 -6.04 -10.82
CA TYR A 363 38.50 -6.10 -9.92
C TYR A 363 38.95 -6.92 -8.71
N GLU A 364 39.42 -6.22 -7.69
CA GLU A 364 39.74 -6.81 -6.39
C GLU A 364 38.49 -7.44 -5.79
N ASP A 365 38.59 -8.74 -5.59
CA ASP A 365 37.82 -9.54 -4.66
C ASP A 365 37.94 -8.92 -3.25
N SER A 366 36.96 -8.08 -2.90
CA SER A 366 36.76 -7.67 -1.51
C SER A 366 35.79 -8.67 -0.85
N SER A 367 36.36 -9.79 -0.44
CA SER A 367 35.81 -10.63 0.61
C SER A 367 35.78 -9.83 1.93
N SER A 368 34.73 -9.02 2.11
CA SER A 368 34.38 -8.48 3.41
C SER A 368 33.47 -9.49 4.12
N GLU A 369 34.08 -10.30 4.98
CA GLU A 369 33.41 -11.06 6.03
C GLU A 369 32.79 -10.09 7.07
N ASP A 370 31.70 -9.39 6.70
CA ASP A 370 30.68 -8.86 7.61
C ASP A 370 29.61 -8.12 6.79
N GLY A 371 28.63 -8.87 6.28
CA GLY A 371 27.54 -8.29 5.50
C GLY A 371 26.85 -9.30 4.60
N LYS A 372 26.18 -10.30 5.18
CA LYS A 372 25.22 -11.11 4.39
C LYS A 372 24.19 -10.14 3.81
N SER A 373 24.23 -9.91 2.50
CA SER A 373 23.15 -9.24 1.78
C SER A 373 21.84 -9.91 2.20
N GLN A 374 21.02 -9.17 2.94
CA GLN A 374 19.75 -9.69 3.42
C GLN A 374 18.89 -10.08 2.22
N ASN A 375 18.53 -11.36 2.11
CA ASN A 375 17.62 -11.83 1.04
C ASN A 375 16.31 -11.03 1.07
N MET A 376 15.64 -10.89 -0.08
CA MET A 376 14.49 -9.99 -0.20
C MET A 376 13.40 -10.29 0.83
N TYR A 377 13.21 -11.58 1.13
CA TYR A 377 12.24 -12.03 2.13
C TYR A 377 12.55 -11.58 3.56
N SER A 378 13.82 -11.54 3.97
CA SER A 378 14.21 -11.07 5.31
C SER A 378 13.90 -9.59 5.54
N ARG A 379 13.97 -8.78 4.47
CA ARG A 379 13.52 -7.38 4.49
C ARG A 379 12.00 -7.29 4.65
N ILE A 380 11.25 -8.12 3.92
CA ILE A 380 9.79 -8.23 4.05
C ILE A 380 9.40 -8.60 5.48
N GLU A 381 10.06 -9.59 6.10
CA GLU A 381 9.83 -9.97 7.50
C GLU A 381 10.07 -8.81 8.47
N THR A 382 11.18 -8.07 8.29
CA THR A 382 11.52 -6.92 9.14
C THR A 382 10.51 -5.78 9.00
N PHE A 383 10.09 -5.49 7.76
CA PHE A 383 9.01 -4.57 7.46
C PHE A 383 7.70 -5.02 8.12
N MET A 384 7.34 -6.30 8.00
CA MET A 384 6.10 -6.84 8.56
C MET A 384 6.08 -6.77 10.08
N ARG A 385 7.20 -6.98 10.79
CA ARG A 385 7.25 -6.76 12.25
C ARG A 385 6.90 -5.33 12.62
N SER A 386 7.42 -4.37 11.85
CA SER A 386 7.15 -2.94 12.06
C SER A 386 5.70 -2.58 11.73
N LEU A 387 5.14 -3.15 10.64
CA LEU A 387 3.75 -2.93 10.27
C LEU A 387 2.78 -3.57 11.27
N MET A 388 3.09 -4.76 11.80
CA MET A 388 2.29 -5.41 12.84
C MET A 388 2.21 -4.57 14.13
N ALA A 389 3.24 -3.80 14.44
CA ALA A 389 3.23 -2.86 15.57
C ALA A 389 2.26 -1.67 15.37
N SER A 390 1.75 -1.46 14.15
CA SER A 390 0.73 -0.45 13.86
C SER A 390 -0.71 -0.90 14.17
N LYS A 391 -0.91 -2.14 14.63
CA LYS A 391 -2.24 -2.58 15.05
C LYS A 391 -2.69 -1.77 16.27
N GLY A 392 -3.96 -1.35 16.28
CA GLY A 392 -4.48 -0.43 17.30
C GLY A 392 -4.05 1.04 17.12
N PHE A 393 -3.40 1.37 16.00
CA PHE A 393 -2.98 2.75 15.71
C PHE A 393 -4.15 3.72 15.71
N TYR A 394 -5.26 3.39 15.04
CA TYR A 394 -6.42 4.30 14.95
C TYR A 394 -7.21 4.37 16.26
N HIS A 395 -7.25 3.29 17.02
CA HIS A 395 -7.81 3.28 18.38
C HIS A 395 -7.04 4.20 19.32
N SER A 396 -5.70 4.17 19.28
CA SER A 396 -4.83 4.97 20.17
C SER A 396 -4.43 6.34 19.61
N LEU A 397 -4.90 6.71 18.43
CA LEU A 397 -4.47 7.93 17.72
C LEU A 397 -4.74 9.19 18.55
N ALA A 398 -5.98 9.37 19.01
CA ALA A 398 -6.36 10.53 19.82
C ALA A 398 -5.52 10.66 21.10
N ASP A 399 -5.28 9.53 21.76
CA ASP A 399 -4.52 9.48 23.02
C ASP A 399 -3.04 9.79 22.79
N THR A 400 -2.48 9.30 21.67
CA THR A 400 -1.10 9.57 21.26
C THR A 400 -0.91 11.04 20.91
N MET A 401 -1.87 11.65 20.19
CA MET A 401 -1.87 13.09 19.88
C MET A 401 -1.84 13.95 21.15
N CYS A 402 -2.56 13.53 22.20
CA CYS A 402 -2.59 14.21 23.49
C CYS A 402 -1.37 13.90 24.38
N SER A 403 -0.65 12.81 24.12
CA SER A 403 0.53 12.40 24.90
C SER A 403 1.82 13.07 24.44
N ALA A 404 1.84 13.68 23.25
CA ALA A 404 2.96 14.51 22.80
C ALA A 404 3.22 15.62 23.84
N GLU A 405 4.42 15.64 24.45
CA GLU A 405 4.79 16.49 25.60
C GLU A 405 4.51 18.00 25.43
N LYS A 406 4.23 18.45 24.20
CA LYS A 406 3.92 19.85 23.86
C LYS A 406 2.42 20.16 23.84
N PHE A 407 1.54 19.14 23.86
CA PHE A 407 0.12 19.33 23.58
C PHE A 407 -0.76 19.36 24.83
N ALA A 408 -0.59 18.41 25.76
CA ALA A 408 -1.33 18.37 27.03
C ALA A 408 -0.40 18.12 28.23
N THR A 409 -0.95 18.29 29.42
CA THR A 409 -0.29 18.00 30.70
C THR A 409 -0.12 16.49 30.95
N GLY A 410 0.74 16.12 31.91
CA GLY A 410 0.81 14.76 32.43
C GLY A 410 -0.45 14.35 33.19
N LEU A 411 -0.64 13.05 33.46
CA LEU A 411 -1.84 12.51 34.13
C LEU A 411 -2.06 13.07 35.55
N ASP A 412 -0.98 13.39 36.27
CA ASP A 412 -1.03 13.75 37.70
C ASP A 412 -1.07 15.27 37.96
N GLN A 413 -1.32 16.09 36.92
CA GLN A 413 -1.43 17.53 37.10
C GLN A 413 -2.87 17.95 37.40
N ASP A 414 -3.16 18.23 38.69
CA ASP A 414 -4.45 18.75 39.13
C ASP A 414 -4.69 20.23 38.78
N ARG A 415 -3.65 20.94 38.30
CA ARG A 415 -3.72 22.34 37.87
C ARG A 415 -3.39 22.47 36.37
N CYS A 416 -4.38 22.14 35.55
CA CYS A 416 -4.34 22.20 34.09
C CYS A 416 -5.57 22.94 33.56
N TRP A 417 -5.58 23.34 32.29
CA TRP A 417 -6.74 23.93 31.66
C TRP A 417 -7.80 22.86 31.38
N ASN A 418 -8.96 22.95 32.03
CA ASN A 418 -10.05 21.98 31.89
C ASN A 418 -11.16 22.43 30.91
N GLY A 419 -10.94 23.51 30.16
CA GLY A 419 -11.90 24.10 29.25
C GLY A 419 -12.71 25.27 29.82
N GLU A 420 -12.55 25.58 31.12
CA GLU A 420 -13.22 26.70 31.79
C GLU A 420 -12.27 27.49 32.69
N THR A 421 -11.39 26.78 33.42
CA THR A 421 -10.43 27.38 34.35
C THR A 421 -9.20 26.47 34.52
N GLN A 422 -8.23 26.91 35.33
CA GLN A 422 -7.12 26.09 35.78
C GLN A 422 -7.54 25.23 36.97
N ALA A 423 -8.03 24.02 36.72
CA ALA A 423 -8.44 23.07 37.73
C ALA A 423 -8.46 21.64 37.17
N LYS A 424 -8.71 20.65 38.03
CA LYS A 424 -8.87 19.26 37.61
C LYS A 424 -10.01 19.11 36.61
N TYR A 425 -9.84 18.21 35.65
CA TYR A 425 -10.90 17.78 34.75
C TYR A 425 -11.68 16.60 35.37
N ASN A 426 -12.96 16.82 35.67
CA ASN A 426 -13.78 15.87 36.45
C ASN A 426 -14.80 15.10 35.61
N LYS A 427 -14.89 15.33 34.30
CA LYS A 427 -15.85 14.61 33.45
C LYS A 427 -15.30 13.24 33.08
N SER A 428 -16.20 12.27 32.91
CA SER A 428 -15.85 10.90 32.53
C SER A 428 -15.17 10.86 31.16
N LEU A 429 -14.21 9.95 31.02
CA LEU A 429 -13.62 9.64 29.72
C LEU A 429 -14.60 8.79 28.91
N VAL A 430 -14.73 9.14 27.64
CA VAL A 430 -15.61 8.44 26.70
C VAL A 430 -14.77 7.57 25.77
N ASP A 431 -15.25 6.36 25.51
CA ASP A 431 -14.55 5.38 24.68
C ASP A 431 -14.48 5.81 23.20
N VAL A 432 -13.50 5.31 22.45
CA VAL A 432 -13.17 5.74 21.08
C VAL A 432 -14.29 5.44 20.08
N ASP A 433 -15.15 4.45 20.38
CA ASP A 433 -16.25 4.02 19.51
C ASP A 433 -17.21 5.16 19.14
N LEU A 434 -17.58 5.22 17.86
CA LEU A 434 -18.45 6.28 17.32
C LEU A 434 -19.76 6.41 18.11
N ALA A 435 -20.41 5.28 18.45
CA ALA A 435 -21.66 5.28 19.21
C ALA A 435 -21.47 5.89 20.61
N ALA A 436 -20.39 5.52 21.31
CA ALA A 436 -20.08 6.08 22.63
C ALA A 436 -19.80 7.58 22.55
N GLN A 437 -19.06 8.01 21.53
CA GLN A 437 -18.76 9.42 21.28
C GLN A 437 -20.03 10.23 20.97
N MET A 438 -20.98 9.68 20.21
CA MET A 438 -22.25 10.34 19.91
C MET A 438 -23.15 10.51 21.14
N GLU A 439 -23.19 9.51 22.02
CA GLU A 439 -24.12 9.51 23.15
C GLU A 439 -23.55 10.22 24.39
N PHE A 440 -22.26 10.03 24.68
CA PHE A 440 -21.69 10.37 25.99
C PHE A 440 -20.61 11.45 25.96
N ASN A 441 -20.11 11.91 24.80
CA ASN A 441 -19.02 12.91 24.76
C ASN A 441 -19.44 14.24 25.42
N PRO A 442 -18.76 14.65 26.51
CA PRO A 442 -19.18 15.84 27.26
C PRO A 442 -18.60 17.16 26.73
N GLU A 443 -17.77 17.12 25.67
CA GLU A 443 -17.11 18.29 25.10
C GLU A 443 -17.70 18.75 23.77
N MET A 444 -18.35 17.86 23.04
CA MET A 444 -18.99 18.17 21.76
C MET A 444 -20.11 17.21 21.41
N LYS A 445 -21.06 17.68 20.61
CA LYS A 445 -22.01 16.80 19.93
C LYS A 445 -21.34 16.26 18.67
N VAL A 446 -21.12 14.95 18.62
CA VAL A 446 -20.57 14.28 17.44
C VAL A 446 -21.70 14.07 16.42
N GLY A 447 -21.46 14.45 15.16
CA GLY A 447 -22.45 14.35 14.11
C GLY A 447 -22.87 12.90 13.81
N GLU A 448 -24.14 12.71 13.45
CA GLU A 448 -24.68 11.44 12.93
C GLU A 448 -24.26 11.18 11.48
N LYS A 449 -23.76 12.19 10.77
CA LYS A 449 -23.50 12.11 9.34
C LYS A 449 -22.23 11.29 9.09
N GLU A 450 -22.40 10.14 8.44
CA GLU A 450 -21.26 9.32 8.03
C GLU A 450 -20.31 10.09 7.09
N SER A 451 -19.01 9.94 7.36
CA SER A 451 -17.96 10.45 6.47
C SER A 451 -17.79 9.50 5.29
N THR A 452 -18.22 9.94 4.11
CA THR A 452 -18.13 9.16 2.88
C THR A 452 -16.70 8.71 2.57
N ALA A 453 -15.70 9.54 2.88
CA ALA A 453 -14.28 9.21 2.71
C ALA A 453 -13.87 8.04 3.60
N ILE A 454 -14.34 8.02 4.86
CA ILE A 454 -14.06 6.96 5.82
C ILE A 454 -14.79 5.67 5.42
N THR A 455 -16.06 5.74 5.05
CA THR A 455 -16.83 4.57 4.60
C THR A 455 -16.20 3.95 3.35
N THR A 456 -15.83 4.78 2.36
CA THR A 456 -15.14 4.32 1.14
C THR A 456 -13.80 3.66 1.47
N LEU A 457 -13.05 4.20 2.44
CA LEU A 457 -11.78 3.62 2.85
C LEU A 457 -11.97 2.27 3.53
N ILE A 458 -12.97 2.14 4.42
CA ILE A 458 -13.33 0.86 5.04
C ILE A 458 -13.69 -0.17 3.97
N ASP A 459 -14.49 0.20 2.98
CA ASP A 459 -14.87 -0.68 1.87
C ASP A 459 -13.64 -1.16 1.08
N LYS A 460 -12.69 -0.27 0.80
CA LYS A 460 -11.42 -0.63 0.14
C LYS A 460 -10.61 -1.62 0.97
N LEU A 461 -10.48 -1.40 2.28
CA LEU A 461 -9.77 -2.32 3.19
C LEU A 461 -10.43 -3.71 3.21
N ILE A 462 -11.76 -3.75 3.29
CA ILE A 462 -12.54 -5.00 3.24
C ILE A 462 -12.36 -5.69 1.89
N HIS A 463 -12.42 -4.95 0.78
CA HIS A 463 -12.30 -5.49 -0.56
C HIS A 463 -10.93 -6.14 -0.78
N VAL A 464 -9.85 -5.46 -0.39
CA VAL A 464 -8.49 -6.00 -0.52
C VAL A 464 -8.30 -7.26 0.34
N LYS A 465 -8.85 -7.29 1.57
CA LYS A 465 -8.89 -8.52 2.37
C LYS A 465 -9.59 -9.67 1.64
N LYS A 466 -10.78 -9.43 1.06
CA LYS A 466 -11.52 -10.44 0.28
C LYS A 466 -10.70 -10.94 -0.92
N LYS A 467 -10.02 -10.04 -1.62
CA LYS A 467 -9.11 -10.37 -2.73
C LYS A 467 -8.01 -11.34 -2.28
N PHE A 468 -7.36 -11.10 -1.13
CA PHE A 468 -6.32 -12.02 -0.64
C PHE A 468 -6.88 -13.36 -0.23
N TRP A 469 -8.04 -13.38 0.43
CA TRP A 469 -8.67 -14.63 0.83
C TRP A 469 -8.97 -15.52 -0.39
N PHE A 470 -9.50 -14.93 -1.47
CA PHE A 470 -9.71 -15.64 -2.73
C PHE A 470 -8.39 -16.13 -3.37
N GLN A 471 -7.34 -15.30 -3.38
CA GLN A 471 -6.01 -15.70 -3.88
C GLN A 471 -5.39 -16.84 -3.05
N LEU A 472 -5.53 -16.80 -1.72
CA LEU A 472 -5.02 -17.84 -0.83
C LEU A 472 -5.76 -19.17 -1.05
N LEU A 473 -7.08 -19.14 -1.24
CA LEU A 473 -7.86 -20.34 -1.55
C LEU A 473 -7.49 -20.97 -2.90
N THR A 474 -7.41 -20.15 -3.96
CA THR A 474 -7.00 -20.65 -5.27
C THR A 474 -5.58 -21.22 -5.23
N SER A 475 -4.68 -20.62 -4.44
CA SER A 475 -3.32 -21.13 -4.26
C SER A 475 -3.25 -22.48 -3.54
N LYS A 476 -4.14 -22.75 -2.57
CA LYS A 476 -4.23 -24.05 -1.88
C LYS A 476 -4.76 -25.14 -2.81
N MET A 477 -5.83 -24.85 -3.55
CA MET A 477 -6.41 -25.80 -4.51
C MET A 477 -5.46 -26.15 -5.67
N HIS A 478 -4.67 -25.19 -6.17
CA HIS A 478 -3.69 -25.46 -7.23
C HIS A 478 -2.44 -26.17 -6.71
N ASN A 479 -2.00 -25.88 -5.49
CA ASN A 479 -0.83 -26.53 -4.90
C ASN A 479 -1.09 -28.01 -4.54
N GLU A 480 -2.28 -28.38 -4.09
CA GLU A 480 -2.62 -29.78 -3.79
C GLU A 480 -2.71 -30.66 -5.06
N GLY A 481 -3.03 -30.08 -6.22
CA GLY A 481 -2.98 -30.76 -7.51
C GLY A 481 -1.61 -30.78 -8.21
N MET A 482 -0.67 -29.92 -7.80
CA MET A 482 0.66 -29.76 -8.44
C MET A 482 1.85 -30.06 -7.51
N GLN A 483 1.65 -30.32 -6.22
CA GLN A 483 2.74 -30.65 -5.27
C GLN A 483 3.48 -31.95 -5.60
N ALA A 484 2.91 -32.82 -6.44
CA ALA A 484 3.60 -34.00 -6.96
C ALA A 484 4.67 -33.67 -8.02
N ASP A 485 4.70 -32.45 -8.56
CA ASP A 485 5.51 -32.02 -9.71
C ASP A 485 6.49 -30.87 -9.38
N GLU A 486 7.06 -30.82 -8.18
CA GLU A 486 8.17 -29.91 -7.87
C GLU A 486 9.34 -30.21 -8.85
N TRP A 487 9.93 -29.17 -9.45
CA TRP A 487 11.12 -29.38 -10.30
C TRP A 487 12.22 -29.98 -9.41
N PRO A 488 12.80 -31.14 -9.78
CA PRO A 488 13.88 -31.70 -8.99
C PRO A 488 14.99 -30.66 -8.91
N LYS A 489 15.43 -30.34 -7.69
CA LYS A 489 16.61 -29.53 -7.45
C LYS A 489 17.80 -30.28 -8.05
N ARG A 490 18.19 -29.97 -9.29
CA ARG A 490 19.46 -30.46 -9.82
C ARG A 490 20.56 -29.54 -9.32
N ASP A 491 21.55 -30.12 -8.65
CA ASP A 491 22.79 -29.43 -8.37
C ASP A 491 23.50 -29.16 -9.72
N PRO A 492 23.99 -27.93 -10.00
CA PRO A 492 24.59 -27.59 -11.29
C PRO A 492 25.91 -28.32 -11.64
N TYR A 493 26.38 -29.24 -10.79
CA TYR A 493 27.74 -29.81 -10.88
C TYR A 493 27.82 -31.34 -11.01
N GLU A 494 26.71 -32.08 -11.10
CA GLU A 494 26.78 -33.53 -11.31
C GLU A 494 26.87 -33.91 -12.80
N LEU A 495 28.08 -33.80 -13.35
CA LEU A 495 28.47 -34.55 -14.56
C LEU A 495 28.77 -36.00 -14.16
N HIS A 496 27.81 -36.90 -14.39
CA HIS A 496 27.98 -38.34 -14.22
C HIS A 496 28.98 -38.92 -15.25
N TYR A 497 30.17 -39.31 -14.78
CA TYR A 497 30.96 -40.37 -15.39
C TYR A 497 30.47 -41.71 -14.84
N GLY A 498 29.73 -42.48 -15.64
CA GLY A 498 29.27 -43.82 -15.29
C GLY A 498 30.39 -44.85 -15.45
N GLY A 499 31.08 -45.15 -14.34
CA GLY A 499 31.89 -46.35 -14.13
C GLY A 499 31.09 -47.47 -13.47
N SER A 500 31.51 -48.70 -13.73
CA SER A 500 30.81 -49.97 -13.51
C SER A 500 30.75 -50.48 -12.04
N GLU A 501 29.89 -51.49 -11.85
CA GLU A 501 29.90 -52.57 -10.85
C GLU A 501 29.32 -52.36 -9.44
N GLY A 502 28.53 -53.37 -9.00
CA GLY A 502 28.32 -53.66 -7.58
C GLY A 502 26.95 -54.24 -7.21
N SER A 503 26.83 -55.57 -7.21
CA SER A 503 25.60 -56.34 -6.91
C SER A 503 25.26 -56.48 -5.41
N GLY A 504 23.98 -56.73 -5.14
CA GLY A 504 23.45 -57.31 -3.89
C GLY A 504 22.37 -56.42 -3.27
N GLY A 505 21.15 -56.84 -2.93
CA GLY A 505 20.53 -58.15 -2.82
C GLY A 505 19.43 -58.04 -1.75
N HIS A 506 18.24 -58.58 -2.04
CA HIS A 506 17.10 -58.82 -1.13
C HIS A 506 16.17 -57.67 -0.68
N ASN A 507 14.97 -57.72 -1.27
CA ASN A 507 13.65 -57.29 -0.78
C ASN A 507 13.14 -58.30 0.30
N PRO A 508 11.95 -58.18 0.96
CA PRO A 508 10.99 -57.06 1.07
C PRO A 508 10.42 -56.82 2.51
N TYR A 509 9.76 -55.66 2.67
CA TYR A 509 8.65 -55.27 3.59
C TYR A 509 7.82 -56.40 4.27
N PRO A 510 7.18 -56.18 5.46
CA PRO A 510 6.07 -55.20 5.58
C PRO A 510 5.82 -54.46 6.93
N TYR A 511 5.15 -53.31 6.80
CA TYR A 511 4.34 -52.51 7.75
C TYR A 511 3.26 -53.33 8.52
N PRO A 512 2.34 -52.75 9.35
CA PRO A 512 2.30 -51.52 10.19
C PRO A 512 1.68 -51.75 11.62
N ASN A 513 1.69 -50.73 12.50
CA ASN A 513 0.59 -50.26 13.40
C ASN A 513 1.17 -49.61 14.67
N TYR A 514 0.93 -48.33 14.98
CA TYR A 514 -0.27 -47.63 15.54
C TYR A 514 -0.50 -47.79 17.06
N TYR A 515 -0.35 -46.64 17.76
CA TYR A 515 -0.80 -46.16 19.08
C TYR A 515 -0.30 -46.74 20.43
N GLY A 516 -0.03 -45.80 21.35
CA GLY A 516 0.12 -45.97 22.80
C GLY A 516 1.29 -45.11 23.33
N GLN A 517 1.14 -43.82 23.64
CA GLN A 517 0.52 -43.23 24.84
C GLN A 517 1.42 -43.29 26.08
N MET A 518 1.74 -42.08 26.58
CA MET A 518 2.12 -41.68 27.95
C MET A 518 3.36 -42.33 28.58
N ASP A 519 4.34 -41.51 28.98
CA ASP A 519 4.52 -41.17 30.40
C ASP A 519 5.61 -40.09 30.56
N ASP A 520 5.37 -39.25 31.57
CA ASP A 520 6.22 -38.20 32.11
C ASP A 520 7.53 -38.78 32.73
N ASP A 521 8.59 -37.98 32.76
CA ASP A 521 9.43 -37.74 33.95
C ASP A 521 10.72 -36.95 33.62
N GLU A 522 10.78 -35.73 34.18
CA GLU A 522 11.85 -35.14 35.02
C GLU A 522 13.32 -35.08 34.53
N ASP A 523 13.79 -33.81 34.44
CA ASP A 523 15.05 -33.24 34.96
C ASP A 523 16.44 -33.77 34.55
N TYR A 524 17.19 -32.90 33.83
CA TYR A 524 18.62 -32.68 34.11
C TYR A 524 19.08 -31.26 33.75
N PHE A 525 19.84 -30.65 34.66
CA PHE A 525 20.23 -29.24 34.73
C PHE A 525 21.69 -28.98 34.28
N SER A 526 21.99 -27.69 34.02
CA SER A 526 23.32 -27.01 34.00
C SER A 526 23.95 -26.77 32.61
N GLY A 527 24.49 -25.58 32.27
CA GLY A 527 24.66 -24.36 33.04
C GLY A 527 25.48 -23.27 32.29
N TYR A 528 25.16 -22.01 32.64
CA TYR A 528 25.96 -20.78 32.81
C TYR A 528 26.99 -20.27 31.78
N ASN A 529 26.89 -18.95 31.49
CA ASN A 529 27.90 -17.95 31.90
C ASN A 529 27.43 -16.48 31.70
N ALA A 530 27.39 -15.69 32.79
CA ALA A 530 27.88 -14.29 32.87
C ALA A 530 27.67 -13.68 34.28
N PRO A 531 28.56 -12.76 34.76
CA PRO A 531 28.84 -12.57 36.19
C PRO A 531 28.14 -11.39 36.87
N ARG A 532 28.12 -11.47 38.22
CA ARG A 532 27.64 -10.48 39.21
C ARG A 532 28.69 -9.41 39.51
N ASP A 533 28.22 -8.23 39.91
CA ASP A 533 28.82 -7.44 41.00
C ASP A 533 27.76 -6.85 41.96
N ARG A 534 28.12 -6.85 43.26
CA ARG A 534 27.29 -6.55 44.44
C ARG A 534 27.39 -5.07 44.86
N TYR A 535 26.37 -4.55 45.57
CA TYR A 535 26.44 -3.86 46.89
C TYR A 535 24.98 -3.57 47.35
N ARG A 536 24.42 -4.31 48.33
CA ARG A 536 24.33 -4.08 49.79
C ARG A 536 23.17 -3.14 50.22
N ALA A 537 22.19 -3.73 50.91
CA ALA A 537 21.09 -3.07 51.65
C ALA A 537 21.48 -2.74 53.11
N PRO A 538 20.61 -2.02 53.85
CA PRO A 538 20.03 -2.62 55.07
C PRO A 538 18.51 -2.37 55.28
N GLU A 539 17.94 -3.25 56.11
CA GLU A 539 16.58 -3.33 56.71
C GLU A 539 16.33 -2.16 57.72
N SER A 540 15.18 -1.90 58.37
CA SER A 540 13.97 -2.65 58.76
C SER A 540 12.84 -1.70 59.26
N ASP A 541 11.64 -2.27 59.50
CA ASP A 541 10.65 -1.98 60.58
C ASP A 541 9.17 -1.68 60.18
N ASP A 542 8.32 -2.66 60.55
CA ASP A 542 6.99 -2.62 61.21
C ASP A 542 5.78 -1.89 60.58
N VAL A 543 4.49 -2.27 60.70
CA VAL A 543 3.63 -3.40 61.14
C VAL A 543 2.16 -2.96 60.82
N TYR A 544 1.19 -3.89 60.78
CA TYR A 544 -0.30 -3.78 60.95
C TYR A 544 -1.27 -4.01 59.75
N VAL A 545 -1.59 -5.30 59.58
CA VAL A 545 -2.90 -6.00 59.47
C VAL A 545 -4.23 -5.22 59.31
N GLY A 546 -5.07 -5.69 58.38
CA GLY A 546 -6.54 -5.55 58.43
C GLY A 546 -7.30 -5.96 57.16
N LYS A 547 -7.51 -7.26 56.92
CA LYS A 547 -8.48 -7.81 55.95
C LYS A 547 -9.45 -8.75 56.67
N THR A 548 -10.76 -8.59 56.43
CA THR A 548 -11.80 -9.57 56.76
C THR A 548 -12.67 -9.84 55.53
N TYR A 549 -12.80 -11.13 55.22
CA TYR A 549 -13.69 -11.79 54.26
C TYR A 549 -15.16 -11.72 54.71
N ILE A 550 -16.12 -11.80 53.76
CA ILE A 550 -17.21 -12.81 53.71
C ILE A 550 -17.60 -13.08 52.25
N ASP A 551 -17.69 -14.37 51.91
CA ASP A 551 -18.22 -15.02 50.71
C ASP A 551 -19.55 -15.71 51.08
N VAL A 552 -20.60 -15.66 50.24
CA VAL A 552 -21.53 -16.79 49.97
C VAL A 552 -22.41 -16.53 48.73
N GLY A 553 -22.45 -17.47 47.77
CA GLY A 553 -23.68 -18.21 47.48
C GLY A 553 -24.48 -17.93 46.19
N SER A 554 -24.30 -18.81 45.22
CA SER A 554 -25.07 -19.01 43.98
C SER A 554 -26.48 -19.62 44.18
N GLY A 555 -27.42 -19.43 43.23
CA GLY A 555 -28.66 -20.23 43.14
C GLY A 555 -29.61 -19.84 41.99
N ARG A 556 -30.16 -20.84 41.28
CA ARG A 556 -30.80 -20.83 39.94
C ARG A 556 -32.34 -20.69 39.96
N GLY A 557 -32.94 -20.28 38.83
CA GLY A 557 -34.05 -21.02 38.17
C GLY A 557 -35.44 -20.37 38.03
N PRO A 558 -36.28 -20.81 37.05
CA PRO A 558 -37.14 -19.96 36.20
C PRO A 558 -38.66 -20.30 36.19
N TRP A 559 -39.55 -19.44 35.63
CA TRP A 559 -40.92 -19.81 35.19
C TRP A 559 -41.50 -18.93 34.06
N ASP A 560 -42.35 -19.58 33.26
CA ASP A 560 -43.02 -19.21 31.99
C ASP A 560 -44.23 -18.23 32.05
N ASN A 561 -44.49 -17.63 30.88
CA ASN A 561 -45.76 -17.24 30.20
C ASN A 561 -47.07 -17.02 30.99
N GLN A 562 -47.74 -15.88 30.74
CA GLN A 562 -49.06 -15.79 30.08
C GLN A 562 -49.58 -14.33 29.97
N ASP A 563 -50.13 -14.00 28.80
CA ASP A 563 -50.95 -12.82 28.45
C ASP A 563 -52.45 -13.21 28.59
N PRO A 564 -53.41 -12.28 28.79
CA PRO A 564 -54.19 -11.81 27.62
C PRO A 564 -54.78 -10.37 27.67
N SER A 565 -54.66 -9.69 26.53
CA SER A 565 -55.63 -8.85 25.79
C SER A 565 -56.68 -7.95 26.50
N SER A 566 -56.72 -6.66 26.13
CA SER A 566 -57.79 -5.99 25.33
C SER A 566 -58.01 -4.50 25.71
N GLY A 567 -58.26 -3.64 24.70
CA GLY A 567 -59.08 -2.43 24.87
C GLY A 567 -58.55 -1.09 24.33
N GLU A 568 -59.00 -0.75 23.12
CA GLU A 568 -59.42 0.60 22.65
C GLU A 568 -58.42 1.65 22.08
N LYS A 569 -58.66 1.97 20.79
CA LYS A 569 -58.27 3.21 20.05
C LYS A 569 -59.38 4.28 20.19
N PRO A 570 -59.17 5.56 19.83
CA PRO A 570 -59.40 6.06 18.45
C PRO A 570 -58.52 7.33 18.09
N PRO A 571 -58.79 8.11 17.02
CA PRO A 571 -58.50 7.79 15.63
C PRO A 571 -57.66 8.86 14.87
N TYR A 572 -57.22 8.47 13.67
CA TYR A 572 -56.61 9.31 12.63
C TYR A 572 -57.65 10.23 11.93
N VAL A 573 -57.23 11.44 11.54
CA VAL A 573 -57.90 12.29 10.53
C VAL A 573 -56.92 12.60 9.40
N GLY A 574 -57.37 12.37 8.16
CA GLY A 574 -56.65 12.64 6.91
C GLY A 574 -56.90 14.04 6.34
N PRO A 575 -56.41 14.33 5.12
CA PRO A 575 -55.83 15.63 4.74
C PRO A 575 -56.75 16.55 3.93
N ALA A 576 -56.43 17.85 3.91
CA ALA A 576 -57.04 18.85 3.03
C ALA A 576 -55.99 19.58 2.18
N LYS A 577 -56.39 19.86 0.93
CA LYS A 577 -55.62 20.45 -0.20
C LYS A 577 -55.67 21.99 -0.20
N GLY A 578 -54.63 22.62 -0.77
CA GLY A 578 -54.78 23.65 -1.83
C GLY A 578 -54.52 25.14 -1.51
N GLY A 579 -53.72 25.79 -2.39
CA GLY A 579 -53.56 27.26 -2.57
C GLY A 579 -52.13 27.76 -2.27
N VAL A 580 -51.19 27.96 -3.21
CA VAL A 580 -51.04 28.89 -4.38
C VAL A 580 -50.67 30.34 -4.00
N ASN A 581 -49.47 30.75 -4.47
CA ASN A 581 -48.87 32.10 -4.66
C ASN A 581 -48.61 32.94 -3.39
N GLU A 582 -47.51 33.68 -3.20
CA GLU A 582 -46.84 34.65 -4.10
C GLU A 582 -45.33 34.81 -3.77
N ARG A 583 -44.56 35.20 -4.80
CA ARG A 583 -43.23 35.83 -4.69
C ARG A 583 -43.35 37.27 -4.19
N PRO A 584 -42.24 37.89 -3.75
CA PRO A 584 -41.79 39.05 -4.50
C PRO A 584 -40.31 39.01 -4.88
N SER A 585 -40.07 39.53 -6.09
CA SER A 585 -38.79 39.95 -6.65
C SER A 585 -38.63 41.45 -6.39
N TYR A 586 -37.44 41.93 -6.02
CA TYR A 586 -36.96 43.28 -6.37
C TYR A 586 -35.42 43.34 -6.45
N ASN A 587 -34.95 43.62 -7.67
CA ASN A 587 -33.80 44.38 -8.17
C ASN A 587 -33.01 45.21 -7.13
N THR A 588 -31.66 45.12 -7.07
CA THR A 588 -30.59 45.76 -7.90
C THR A 588 -30.62 47.28 -7.92
N ASP A 589 -29.53 47.88 -7.41
CA ASP A 589 -28.84 49.16 -7.71
C ASP A 589 -27.95 49.46 -6.46
N ASP A 590 -26.68 49.88 -6.46
CA ASP A 590 -25.56 50.01 -7.40
C ASP A 590 -24.31 50.37 -6.49
N PRO A 591 -23.09 50.75 -6.96
CA PRO A 591 -21.81 50.23 -6.47
C PRO A 591 -20.89 51.27 -5.77
N GLU A 592 -19.81 50.80 -5.11
CA GLU A 592 -18.55 51.57 -4.96
C GLU A 592 -17.31 50.66 -5.01
N ASP A 593 -16.45 50.94 -5.99
CA ASP A 593 -15.06 50.50 -6.21
C ASP A 593 -14.11 50.94 -5.09
N ILE A 594 -13.12 50.12 -4.72
CA ILE A 594 -11.68 50.49 -4.67
C ILE A 594 -10.83 49.22 -4.88
N GLY A 595 -9.99 49.23 -5.92
CA GLY A 595 -9.17 48.11 -6.38
C GLY A 595 -7.86 47.85 -5.63
N PHE A 596 -7.25 46.72 -5.96
CA PHE A 596 -5.83 46.44 -5.77
C PHE A 596 -5.29 45.63 -6.94
N GLU A 597 -4.23 46.16 -7.54
CA GLU A 597 -3.47 45.65 -8.68
C GLU A 597 -2.60 44.45 -8.26
N ASP A 598 -2.42 43.48 -9.17
CA ASP A 598 -1.32 42.51 -9.14
C ASP A 598 -0.51 42.63 -10.46
N PRO A 599 0.84 42.46 -10.41
CA PRO A 599 1.73 42.91 -11.47
C PRO A 599 1.98 41.86 -12.56
N THR A 600 2.07 42.31 -13.82
CA THR A 600 2.61 41.54 -14.96
C THR A 600 4.01 42.04 -15.36
N PRO A 601 4.95 41.16 -15.77
CA PRO A 601 6.25 41.54 -16.33
C PRO A 601 6.18 41.72 -17.88
N PRO A 602 7.21 42.37 -18.50
CA PRO A 602 7.07 43.11 -19.77
C PRO A 602 7.33 42.29 -21.06
N PRO A 603 7.03 42.85 -22.26
CA PRO A 603 7.12 42.14 -23.54
C PRO A 603 8.46 42.39 -24.27
N VAL A 604 8.89 41.43 -25.10
CA VAL A 604 10.03 41.61 -26.03
C VAL A 604 9.66 41.17 -27.47
N SER A 605 9.73 42.19 -28.33
CA SER A 605 9.95 42.29 -29.78
C SER A 605 9.69 41.13 -30.77
N SER A 606 8.92 41.53 -31.78
CA SER A 606 8.80 41.09 -33.17
C SER A 606 10.10 40.78 -33.94
N GLY A 607 10.05 39.75 -34.79
CA GLY A 607 10.91 39.58 -35.96
C GLY A 607 10.17 38.81 -37.05
N GLY A 608 9.64 39.53 -38.05
CA GLY A 608 8.95 38.95 -39.19
C GLY A 608 9.90 38.59 -40.34
N ARG A 609 9.62 37.47 -41.02
CA ARG A 609 9.87 37.28 -42.46
C ARG A 609 8.94 36.19 -43.00
N GLN A 610 8.12 36.58 -43.97
CA GLN A 610 7.42 35.76 -44.96
C GLN A 610 7.87 36.27 -46.35
N PRO A 611 7.54 35.64 -47.49
CA PRO A 611 6.95 34.32 -47.74
C PRO A 611 7.62 33.56 -48.93
N GLU A 612 7.26 32.29 -49.16
CA GLU A 612 7.08 31.78 -50.53
C GLU A 612 6.03 30.67 -50.58
N LYS A 613 5.15 30.72 -51.59
CA LYS A 613 3.95 29.90 -51.81
C LYS A 613 4.21 28.82 -52.86
N ALA A 614 3.69 27.62 -52.63
CA ALA A 614 3.04 26.70 -53.59
C ALA A 614 2.87 25.34 -52.87
N GLY A 615 1.80 24.55 -52.96
CA GLY A 615 0.57 24.58 -53.72
C GLY A 615 -0.17 23.25 -53.48
N SER A 616 -1.49 23.28 -53.72
CA SER A 616 -2.39 22.15 -54.07
C SER A 616 -2.78 21.06 -53.04
N LYS A 617 -4.09 21.11 -52.73
CA LYS A 617 -5.11 20.03 -52.75
C LYS A 617 -5.07 18.92 -51.69
N ALA A 618 -6.04 18.98 -50.77
CA ALA A 618 -6.57 17.85 -50.02
C ALA A 618 -8.06 17.63 -50.35
N PRO A 619 -8.57 16.39 -50.50
CA PRO A 619 -9.99 16.13 -50.71
C PRO A 619 -10.74 15.89 -49.38
N SER A 620 -12.03 16.19 -49.40
CA SER A 620 -13.00 15.95 -48.32
C SER A 620 -13.28 14.45 -48.12
N ILE A 621 -13.36 14.00 -46.86
CA ILE A 621 -13.94 12.70 -46.50
C ILE A 621 -15.07 12.92 -45.48
N ARG A 622 -16.20 12.26 -45.73
CA ARG A 622 -17.45 12.28 -44.95
C ARG A 622 -17.32 11.49 -43.63
N PRO A 623 -18.17 11.79 -42.62
CA PRO A 623 -18.18 11.10 -41.34
C PRO A 623 -19.09 9.87 -41.37
N SER A 624 -18.51 8.67 -41.36
CA SER A 624 -19.22 7.42 -41.13
C SER A 624 -18.26 6.42 -40.49
N LEU A 625 -18.34 6.24 -39.17
CA LEU A 625 -17.94 5.03 -38.39
C LEU A 625 -17.92 5.36 -36.88
N ILE A 626 -19.05 5.84 -36.36
CA ILE A 626 -19.39 5.72 -34.93
C ILE A 626 -20.63 4.82 -34.91
N LEU A 627 -20.44 3.51 -35.07
CA LEU A 627 -21.55 2.54 -34.94
C LEU A 627 -21.09 1.09 -34.68
N PHE A 628 -19.87 0.85 -34.21
CA PHE A 628 -19.38 -0.50 -33.85
C PHE A 628 -18.91 -0.66 -32.40
N SER A 629 -19.14 0.32 -31.52
CA SER A 629 -18.74 0.23 -30.11
C SER A 629 -19.89 -0.03 -29.12
N TRP A 630 -21.12 -0.31 -29.60
CA TRP A 630 -22.31 -0.47 -28.75
C TRP A 630 -22.96 -1.85 -28.77
N ILE A 631 -22.45 -2.82 -29.55
CA ILE A 631 -23.02 -4.18 -29.62
C ILE A 631 -22.29 -5.18 -28.70
N SER A 632 -21.05 -4.90 -28.26
CA SER A 632 -20.30 -5.83 -27.40
C SER A 632 -20.65 -5.75 -25.89
N LEU A 633 -21.49 -4.81 -25.46
CA LEU A 633 -21.88 -4.65 -24.05
C LEU A 633 -23.26 -5.27 -23.70
N LEU A 634 -23.99 -5.81 -24.68
CA LEU A 634 -25.30 -6.45 -24.46
C LEU A 634 -25.27 -7.99 -24.47
N SER A 635 -24.15 -8.62 -24.86
CA SER A 635 -24.00 -10.09 -24.86
C SER A 635 -23.47 -10.68 -23.55
N LEU A 636 -23.04 -9.87 -22.58
CA LEU A 636 -22.50 -10.33 -21.29
C LEU A 636 -23.52 -10.35 -20.14
N CYS A 637 -24.74 -9.81 -20.33
CA CYS A 637 -25.80 -9.82 -19.31
C CYS A 637 -26.82 -10.97 -19.43
N LEU A 638 -26.69 -11.86 -20.43
CA LEU A 638 -27.65 -12.96 -20.66
C LEU A 638 -27.10 -14.37 -20.35
N TRP A 639 -25.97 -14.48 -19.65
CA TRP A 639 -25.37 -15.78 -19.28
C TRP A 639 -25.28 -16.07 -17.78
N PHE A 640 -25.82 -15.20 -16.91
CA PHE A 640 -25.81 -15.39 -15.45
C PHE A 640 -27.19 -15.46 -14.77
N ASN A 641 -28.24 -15.80 -15.52
CA ASN A 641 -29.49 -16.28 -14.94
C ASN A 641 -29.96 -17.52 -15.70
N GLY A 642 -29.62 -18.68 -15.14
CA GLY A 642 -30.00 -20.03 -15.55
C GLY A 642 -29.63 -21.01 -14.45
#